data_AF-A0ABD1SI88-F1
#
_entry.id   AF-A0ABD1SI88-F1
#
_cell.length_a   1.000
_cell.length_b   1.000
_cell.length_c   1.000
_cell.angle_alpha   90.00
_cell.angle_beta   90.00
_cell.angle_gamma   90.00
#
_symmetry.space_group_name_H-M   'P 1'
#
loop_
_entity.id
_entity.type
_entity.pdbx_description
1 polymer ?
#
loop_
_entity_poly.entity_id
_entity_poly.type
_entity_poly.pdbx_seq_one_letter_code
_entity_poly.pdbx_strand_id
1 'polypeptide(L)'
;MASLSRPFKAMLYGSFMESQRERIYFTQNEISAKGMRAAEVFSRTNSVDSFDPNIVLELLLLANRFCCEEMKSTCDAHLASLVDDMDSAMLLIEYGLGETAYLLVAACLQVFLRELPNSMHNPNVMRLFCSSEARERLALVGHASFLLYSFLSKVALDEDMKSNTTVMMLERMGECARENWQKQLAFHQLGCVMLERNEYKDAQKWFKVAVEAGHVYSLVGVARAKYKRGHKYKAYKLTNSLISDYAPSGWMYQERSLYSNGKEKMMDLNTATEMDPTLSYPYKYRAASMVEDKLGAAISEINKIIGFKVSPDCLELRAWFLISLEDYEGALRDVRALLTLDPHYMMFHGQLQGDYLVELLSHHVQQWSQADCWMQLYDRWSHVDDIGSLAVVHQMLANDPGKSLLQFRQSLLLLRLNCHQAAMRSLRMARNYADSDHERLIYEGWVLYDTGYRKEAISKAEESISIKRSFEAFFLKAYILSETTTDQESSLYVIQLLEEALRCPSDGLRKGQALSNLASIYIDVDKLDSAVDCYMNALNIKHTRAHQGLARVYHLKNQRKAAYDEMTKLIEKARYNASAYEKRSEYCDREMAKSDLSIATRLDPLRTYPYRYRAAVFMDDHKEAEAIAELTKAIAFNPDLQLFHLRAAFHDSMRDYTSTIQDCEASLCLDPKHADTLELYHKAQERSNEQQET
;
A
#
# COMPACT_ATOMS: atom_id res chain seq x y z
N MET A 1 42.41 -30.18 -14.20
CA MET A 1 42.81 -29.75 -15.55
C MET A 1 42.17 -30.70 -16.55
N ALA A 2 41.09 -30.27 -17.21
CA ALA A 2 40.47 -31.05 -18.26
C ALA A 2 41.44 -31.13 -19.45
N SER A 3 41.88 -32.33 -19.84
CA SER A 3 42.73 -32.50 -21.00
C SER A 3 41.89 -32.35 -22.27
N LEU A 4 42.19 -31.32 -23.08
CA LEU A 4 41.60 -31.15 -24.41
C LEU A 4 41.79 -32.43 -25.23
N SER A 5 40.76 -32.81 -25.99
CA SER A 5 40.89 -33.92 -26.92
C SER A 5 42.01 -33.65 -27.93
N ARG A 6 42.73 -34.70 -28.35
CA ARG A 6 43.85 -34.62 -29.30
C ARG A 6 43.54 -33.74 -30.54
N PRO A 7 42.35 -33.83 -31.16
CA PRO A 7 42.00 -32.97 -32.29
C PRO A 7 41.93 -31.49 -31.93
N PHE A 8 41.35 -31.15 -30.78
CA PHE A 8 41.18 -29.75 -30.35
C PHE A 8 42.53 -29.11 -29.99
N LYS A 9 43.43 -29.88 -29.37
CA LYS A 9 44.81 -29.45 -29.09
C LYS A 9 45.60 -29.23 -30.39
N ALA A 10 45.39 -30.07 -31.39
CA ALA A 10 46.01 -29.92 -32.72
C ALA A 10 45.44 -28.73 -33.50
N MET A 11 44.15 -28.41 -33.35
CA MET A 11 43.52 -27.26 -34.02
C MET A 11 43.99 -25.92 -33.44
N LEU A 12 44.15 -25.82 -32.11
CA LEU A 12 44.56 -24.60 -31.42
C LEU A 12 46.08 -24.36 -31.43
N TYR A 13 46.88 -25.44 -31.45
CA TYR A 13 48.34 -25.36 -31.25
C TYR A 13 49.17 -26.13 -32.27
N GLY A 14 48.55 -26.77 -33.26
CA GLY A 14 49.24 -27.55 -34.29
C GLY A 14 49.65 -26.70 -35.50
N SER A 15 50.80 -27.01 -36.08
CA SER A 15 51.22 -26.50 -37.39
C SER A 15 50.34 -27.13 -38.48
N PHE A 16 49.63 -26.30 -39.25
CA PHE A 16 48.75 -26.74 -40.34
C PHE A 16 49.54 -27.48 -41.43
N MET A 17 49.46 -28.81 -41.42
CA MET A 17 49.76 -29.69 -42.54
C MET A 17 48.46 -30.39 -42.92
N GLU A 18 48.11 -30.39 -44.20
CA GLU A 18 46.89 -31.00 -44.74
C GLU A 18 46.79 -32.46 -44.28
N SER A 19 45.79 -32.76 -43.46
CA SER A 19 45.45 -34.12 -43.02
C SER A 19 44.16 -34.57 -43.69
N GLN A 20 44.07 -35.87 -44.00
CA GLN A 20 42.91 -36.47 -44.63
C GLN A 20 41.65 -36.29 -43.77
N ARG A 21 40.49 -36.15 -44.43
CA ARG A 21 39.16 -36.04 -43.79
C ARG A 21 38.86 -37.28 -42.94
N GLU A 22 39.20 -37.24 -41.66
CA GLU A 22 38.71 -38.19 -40.66
C GLU A 22 37.43 -37.65 -40.00
N ARG A 23 36.47 -38.54 -39.73
CA ARG A 23 35.29 -38.22 -38.91
C ARG A 23 35.73 -38.02 -37.45
N ILE A 24 35.79 -36.77 -37.01
CA ILE A 24 36.06 -36.41 -35.62
C ILE A 24 34.81 -36.72 -34.78
N TYR A 25 34.91 -37.65 -33.85
CA TYR A 25 33.85 -37.95 -32.88
C TYR A 25 33.99 -37.03 -31.67
N PHE A 26 33.10 -36.04 -31.55
CA PHE A 26 33.02 -35.12 -30.41
C PHE A 26 32.34 -35.72 -29.16
N THR A 27 32.16 -37.05 -29.12
CA THR A 27 31.41 -37.75 -28.06
C THR A 27 31.97 -37.55 -26.65
N GLN A 28 33.24 -37.14 -26.53
CA GLN A 28 33.87 -36.84 -25.24
C GLN A 28 33.64 -35.41 -24.74
N ASN A 29 33.03 -34.52 -25.54
CA ASN A 29 32.87 -33.09 -25.23
C ASN A 29 31.41 -32.69 -24.91
N GLU A 30 30.46 -33.63 -24.84
CA GLU A 30 29.03 -33.40 -24.54
C GLU A 30 28.29 -32.46 -25.52
N ILE A 31 28.86 -32.18 -26.69
CA ILE A 31 28.23 -31.31 -27.71
C ILE A 31 27.83 -32.13 -28.92
N SER A 32 26.59 -31.95 -29.38
CA SER A 32 26.08 -32.66 -30.54
C SER A 32 26.69 -32.12 -31.84
N ALA A 33 26.67 -32.94 -32.89
CA ALA A 33 27.05 -32.50 -34.24
C ALA A 33 26.12 -31.40 -34.79
N LYS A 34 24.95 -31.19 -34.19
CA LYS A 34 24.05 -30.07 -34.49
C LYS A 34 24.50 -28.80 -33.74
N GLY A 35 24.85 -28.92 -32.45
CA GLY A 35 25.43 -27.84 -31.66
C GLY A 35 26.71 -27.27 -32.26
N MET A 36 27.66 -28.11 -32.69
CA MET A 36 28.88 -27.63 -33.37
C MET A 36 28.60 -26.89 -34.69
N ARG A 37 27.57 -27.31 -35.45
CA ARG A 37 27.15 -26.60 -36.66
C ARG A 37 26.49 -25.26 -36.32
N ALA A 38 25.71 -25.21 -35.25
CA ALA A 38 25.11 -23.98 -34.76
C ALA A 38 26.19 -22.99 -34.28
N ALA A 39 27.25 -23.47 -33.61
CA ALA A 39 28.40 -22.65 -33.21
C ALA A 39 29.16 -22.07 -34.43
N GLU A 40 29.34 -22.86 -35.49
CA GLU A 40 29.93 -22.37 -36.75
C GLU A 40 29.06 -21.28 -37.37
N VAL A 41 27.74 -21.47 -37.44
CA VAL A 41 26.82 -20.47 -38.00
C VAL A 41 26.78 -19.21 -37.14
N PHE A 42 26.77 -19.35 -35.81
CA PHE A 42 26.84 -18.22 -34.89
C PHE A 42 28.10 -17.39 -35.14
N SER A 43 29.27 -18.02 -35.31
CA SER A 43 30.53 -17.31 -35.58
C SER A 43 30.51 -16.43 -36.85
N ARG A 44 29.56 -16.66 -37.76
CA ARG A 44 29.38 -15.88 -38.99
C ARG A 44 28.26 -14.84 -38.91
N THR A 45 27.28 -15.05 -38.04
CA THR A 45 26.00 -14.32 -38.06
C THR A 45 25.69 -13.58 -36.76
N ASN A 46 26.36 -13.94 -35.66
CA ASN A 46 26.09 -13.47 -34.29
C ASN A 46 24.62 -13.57 -33.86
N SER A 47 23.83 -14.47 -34.47
CA SER A 47 22.43 -14.71 -34.13
C SER A 47 22.19 -16.19 -33.83
N VAL A 48 21.30 -16.44 -32.86
CA VAL A 48 20.85 -17.77 -32.46
C VAL A 48 19.36 -18.00 -32.75
N ASP A 49 18.66 -17.03 -33.33
CA ASP A 49 17.19 -17.01 -33.43
C ASP A 49 16.59 -18.12 -34.32
N SER A 50 17.43 -18.73 -35.15
CA SER A 50 17.05 -19.78 -36.09
C SER A 50 17.18 -21.21 -35.52
N PHE A 51 17.68 -21.36 -34.29
CA PHE A 51 17.95 -22.66 -33.67
C PHE A 51 16.87 -23.08 -32.68
N ASP A 52 16.72 -24.40 -32.53
CA ASP A 52 15.86 -24.99 -31.50
C ASP A 52 16.40 -24.66 -30.09
N PRO A 53 15.55 -24.40 -29.08
CA PRO A 53 15.99 -24.04 -27.73
C PRO A 53 16.96 -25.05 -27.10
N ASN A 54 16.84 -26.34 -27.41
CA ASN A 54 17.78 -27.36 -26.91
C ASN A 54 19.19 -27.19 -27.50
N ILE A 55 19.28 -26.75 -28.76
CA ILE A 55 20.55 -26.45 -29.41
C ILE A 55 21.15 -25.17 -28.83
N VAL A 56 20.31 -24.17 -28.51
CA VAL A 56 20.77 -22.94 -27.84
C VAL A 56 21.28 -23.22 -26.43
N LEU A 57 20.67 -24.15 -25.70
CA LEU A 57 21.18 -24.64 -24.41
C LEU A 57 22.54 -25.35 -24.56
N GLU A 58 22.72 -26.19 -25.58
CA GLU A 58 24.04 -26.78 -25.90
C GLU A 58 25.08 -25.70 -26.22
N LEU A 59 24.70 -24.63 -26.92
CA LEU A 59 25.58 -23.49 -27.20
C LEU A 59 25.92 -22.68 -25.95
N LEU A 60 24.98 -22.50 -25.02
CA LEU A 60 25.21 -21.84 -23.75
C LEU A 60 26.24 -22.61 -22.90
N LEU A 61 26.10 -23.93 -22.81
CA LEU A 61 27.05 -24.85 -22.16
C LEU A 61 28.45 -24.74 -22.78
N LEU A 62 28.53 -24.73 -24.12
CA LEU A 62 29.76 -24.51 -24.85
C LEU A 62 30.37 -23.14 -24.51
N ALA A 63 29.57 -22.08 -24.57
CA ALA A 63 30.02 -20.72 -24.34
C ALA A 63 30.61 -20.54 -22.94
N ASN A 64 30.00 -21.12 -21.90
CA ASN A 64 30.56 -21.09 -20.55
C ASN A 64 31.84 -21.90 -20.40
N ARG A 65 31.88 -23.11 -20.95
CA ARG A 65 33.05 -23.99 -20.84
C ARG A 65 34.29 -23.38 -21.50
N PHE A 66 34.09 -22.58 -22.55
CA PHE A 66 35.17 -21.95 -23.32
C PHE A 66 35.26 -20.42 -23.13
N CYS A 67 34.53 -19.85 -22.17
CA CYS A 67 34.51 -18.41 -21.85
C CYS A 67 34.20 -17.49 -23.05
N CYS A 68 33.24 -17.86 -23.90
CA CYS A 68 32.79 -17.07 -25.04
C CYS A 68 31.65 -16.11 -24.62
N GLU A 69 31.98 -14.93 -24.10
CA GLU A 69 31.01 -13.98 -23.54
C GLU A 69 29.94 -13.49 -24.52
N GLU A 70 30.30 -13.26 -25.80
CA GLU A 70 29.34 -12.79 -26.82
C GLU A 70 28.33 -13.88 -27.21
N MET A 71 28.79 -15.14 -27.31
CA MET A 71 27.90 -16.28 -27.55
C MET A 71 27.03 -16.55 -26.32
N LYS A 72 27.59 -16.41 -25.12
CA LYS A 72 26.85 -16.58 -23.87
C LYS A 72 25.72 -15.54 -23.76
N SER A 73 26.02 -14.26 -23.98
CA SER A 73 25.04 -13.18 -23.83
C SER A 73 23.90 -13.26 -24.86
N THR A 74 24.20 -13.66 -26.09
CA THR A 74 23.19 -13.87 -27.14
C THR A 74 22.32 -15.10 -26.88
N CYS A 75 22.90 -16.22 -26.42
CA CYS A 75 22.13 -17.38 -25.99
C CYS A 75 21.25 -17.06 -24.77
N ASP A 76 21.79 -16.33 -23.79
CA ASP A 76 21.09 -15.87 -22.58
C ASP A 76 19.88 -14.99 -22.95
N ALA A 77 20.08 -13.98 -23.81
CA ALA A 77 19.01 -13.10 -24.26
C ALA A 77 17.93 -13.83 -25.07
N HIS A 78 18.32 -14.74 -25.97
CA HIS A 78 17.37 -15.50 -26.78
C HIS A 78 16.54 -16.44 -25.90
N LEU A 79 17.17 -17.21 -25.01
CA LEU A 79 16.43 -18.09 -24.08
C LEU A 79 15.53 -17.29 -23.14
N ALA A 80 15.97 -16.11 -22.67
CA ALA A 80 15.14 -15.24 -21.85
C ALA A 80 13.87 -14.76 -22.59
N SER A 81 13.96 -14.52 -23.90
CA SER A 81 12.82 -14.10 -24.73
C SER A 81 11.75 -15.18 -24.91
N LEU A 82 12.11 -16.45 -24.68
CA LEU A 82 11.22 -17.59 -24.76
C LEU A 82 10.48 -17.89 -23.45
N VAL A 83 10.80 -17.18 -22.37
CA VAL A 83 10.15 -17.36 -21.07
C VAL A 83 8.91 -16.47 -20.99
N ASP A 84 7.73 -17.07 -21.20
CA ASP A 84 6.44 -16.38 -21.17
C ASP A 84 5.48 -16.94 -20.12
N ASP A 85 5.59 -18.22 -19.77
CA ASP A 85 4.72 -18.94 -18.85
C ASP A 85 5.45 -19.67 -17.71
N MET A 86 4.69 -20.22 -16.75
CA MET A 86 5.26 -20.88 -15.57
C MET A 86 6.03 -22.16 -15.94
N ASP A 87 5.57 -22.89 -16.96
CA ASP A 87 6.16 -24.15 -17.38
C ASP A 87 7.51 -23.95 -18.07
N SER A 88 7.62 -22.97 -18.98
CA SER A 88 8.89 -22.58 -19.60
C SER A 88 9.90 -22.06 -18.57
N ALA A 89 9.45 -21.20 -17.64
CA ALA A 89 10.29 -20.70 -16.55
C ALA A 89 10.83 -21.85 -15.68
N MET A 90 9.99 -22.84 -15.34
CA MET A 90 10.41 -24.01 -14.55
C MET A 90 11.40 -24.91 -15.28
N LEU A 91 11.23 -25.09 -16.60
CA LEU A 91 12.13 -25.90 -17.41
C LEU A 91 13.52 -25.26 -17.53
N LEU A 92 13.58 -23.94 -17.70
CA LEU A 92 14.81 -23.21 -18.04
C LEU A 92 15.61 -22.70 -16.84
N ILE A 93 14.98 -22.51 -15.67
CA ILE A 93 15.64 -21.93 -14.49
C ILE A 93 16.87 -22.74 -14.02
N GLU A 94 16.79 -24.08 -14.02
CA GLU A 94 17.91 -24.92 -13.59
C GLU A 94 19.11 -24.82 -14.53
N TYR A 95 18.86 -24.72 -15.85
CA TYR A 95 19.91 -24.46 -16.84
C TYR A 95 20.51 -23.07 -16.63
N GLY A 96 19.67 -22.04 -16.44
CA GLY A 96 20.14 -20.68 -16.18
C GLY A 96 21.02 -20.59 -14.93
N LEU A 97 20.66 -21.29 -13.85
CA LEU A 97 21.43 -21.34 -12.61
C LEU A 97 22.72 -22.17 -12.73
N GLY A 98 22.68 -23.28 -13.46
CA GLY A 98 23.87 -24.10 -13.72
C GLY A 98 24.91 -23.35 -14.57
N GLU A 99 24.42 -22.63 -15.57
CA GLU A 99 25.22 -21.95 -16.57
C GLU A 99 25.48 -20.46 -16.26
N THR A 100 25.11 -19.96 -15.07
CA THR A 100 25.30 -18.56 -14.68
C THR A 100 24.78 -17.56 -15.73
N ALA A 101 23.61 -17.87 -16.32
CA ALA A 101 22.94 -17.04 -17.32
C ALA A 101 22.07 -16.00 -16.61
N TYR A 102 22.46 -14.73 -16.70
CA TYR A 102 21.88 -13.67 -15.89
C TYR A 102 20.46 -13.29 -16.33
N LEU A 103 20.26 -13.09 -17.65
CA LEU A 103 18.99 -12.63 -18.20
C LEU A 103 17.92 -13.72 -18.16
N LEU A 104 18.30 -14.96 -18.43
CA LEU A 104 17.41 -16.12 -18.38
C LEU A 104 16.86 -16.35 -16.97
N VAL A 105 17.73 -16.31 -15.96
CA VAL A 105 17.29 -16.42 -14.55
C VAL A 105 16.40 -15.24 -14.18
N ALA A 106 16.72 -14.02 -14.64
CA ALA A 106 15.88 -12.84 -14.39
C ALA A 106 14.48 -13.00 -14.99
N ALA A 107 14.37 -13.46 -16.24
CA ALA A 107 13.10 -13.69 -16.91
C ALA A 107 12.26 -14.76 -16.21
N CYS A 108 12.88 -15.88 -15.80
CA CYS A 108 12.21 -16.93 -15.03
C CYS A 108 11.70 -16.41 -13.67
N LEU A 109 12.53 -15.66 -12.94
CA LEU A 109 12.14 -15.04 -11.68
C LEU A 109 10.99 -14.05 -11.88
N GLN A 110 11.00 -13.26 -12.95
CA GLN A 110 9.93 -12.33 -13.25
C GLN A 110 8.58 -13.03 -13.44
N VAL A 111 8.55 -14.16 -14.13
CA VAL A 111 7.33 -14.99 -14.26
C VAL A 111 6.89 -15.53 -12.89
N PHE A 112 7.80 -16.09 -12.10
CA PHE A 112 7.47 -16.60 -10.76
C PHE A 112 6.90 -15.52 -9.85
N LEU A 113 7.47 -14.31 -9.88
CA LEU A 113 7.01 -13.18 -9.07
C LEU A 113 5.66 -12.62 -9.56
N ARG A 114 5.40 -12.66 -10.87
CA ARG A 114 4.12 -12.21 -11.44
C ARG A 114 2.95 -13.11 -11.03
N GLU A 115 3.20 -14.40 -10.89
CA GLU A 115 2.21 -15.42 -10.52
C GLU A 115 2.09 -15.66 -9.00
N LEU A 116 2.65 -14.78 -8.17
CA LEU A 116 2.45 -14.86 -6.71
C LEU A 116 0.99 -14.56 -6.34
N PRO A 117 0.41 -15.28 -5.36
CA PRO A 117 1.00 -16.33 -4.51
C PRO A 117 0.95 -17.75 -5.10
N ASN A 118 0.34 -17.95 -6.26
CA ASN A 118 0.15 -19.28 -6.86
C ASN A 118 1.48 -20.00 -7.12
N SER A 119 2.52 -19.27 -7.52
CA SER A 119 3.86 -19.84 -7.73
C SER A 119 4.46 -20.46 -6.46
N MET A 120 4.10 -19.97 -5.27
CA MET A 120 4.56 -20.51 -3.97
C MET A 120 3.86 -21.82 -3.59
N HIS A 121 2.76 -22.18 -4.25
CA HIS A 121 2.12 -23.48 -4.07
C HIS A 121 2.86 -24.58 -4.82
N ASN A 122 3.74 -24.22 -5.77
CA ASN A 122 4.50 -25.18 -6.55
C ASN A 122 5.76 -25.63 -5.77
N PRO A 123 5.94 -26.94 -5.52
CA PRO A 123 7.06 -27.44 -4.70
C PRO A 123 8.43 -27.20 -5.34
N ASN A 124 8.53 -27.11 -6.67
CA ASN A 124 9.79 -26.88 -7.35
C ASN A 124 10.27 -25.43 -7.17
N VAL A 125 9.35 -24.47 -7.30
CA VAL A 125 9.60 -23.05 -7.04
C VAL A 125 9.95 -22.84 -5.57
N MET A 126 9.26 -23.54 -4.66
CA MET A 126 9.59 -23.48 -3.23
C MET A 126 10.96 -24.05 -2.91
N ARG A 127 11.40 -25.12 -3.59
CA ARG A 127 12.76 -25.66 -3.42
C ARG A 127 13.83 -24.65 -3.84
N LEU A 128 13.57 -23.91 -4.92
CA LEU A 128 14.45 -22.86 -5.42
C LEU A 128 14.63 -21.73 -4.40
N PHE A 129 13.56 -21.26 -3.76
CA PHE A 129 13.63 -20.14 -2.82
C PHE A 129 13.98 -20.55 -1.38
N CYS A 130 13.58 -21.74 -0.92
CA CYS A 130 13.81 -22.15 0.47
C CYS A 130 15.19 -22.76 0.73
N SER A 131 15.82 -23.40 -0.28
CA SER A 131 17.07 -24.13 -0.03
C SER A 131 18.29 -23.21 0.05
N SER A 132 19.19 -23.49 0.98
CA SER A 132 20.45 -22.74 1.13
C SER A 132 21.34 -22.84 -0.10
N GLU A 133 21.38 -24.03 -0.72
CA GLU A 133 22.13 -24.29 -1.95
C GLU A 133 21.59 -23.48 -3.13
N ALA A 134 20.27 -23.44 -3.33
CA ALA A 134 19.69 -22.63 -4.40
C ALA A 134 19.87 -21.14 -4.16
N ARG A 135 19.83 -20.67 -2.90
CA ARG A 135 20.21 -19.28 -2.55
C ARG A 135 21.64 -18.98 -2.97
N GLU A 136 22.58 -19.88 -2.72
CA GLU A 136 23.99 -19.71 -3.13
C GLU A 136 24.12 -19.67 -4.65
N ARG A 137 23.41 -20.55 -5.37
CA ARG A 137 23.35 -20.51 -6.85
C ARG A 137 22.77 -19.18 -7.35
N LEU A 138 21.68 -18.69 -6.76
CA LEU A 138 21.12 -17.37 -7.07
C LEU A 138 22.09 -16.22 -6.74
N ALA A 139 22.89 -16.36 -5.68
CA ALA A 139 23.90 -15.38 -5.31
C ALA A 139 25.06 -15.35 -6.31
N LEU A 140 25.45 -16.49 -6.87
CA LEU A 140 26.47 -16.57 -7.93
C LEU A 140 26.01 -15.84 -9.21
N VAL A 141 24.72 -15.92 -9.55
CA VAL A 141 24.14 -15.18 -10.69
C VAL A 141 23.87 -13.71 -10.37
N GLY A 142 23.86 -13.32 -9.09
CA GLY A 142 23.62 -11.93 -8.65
C GLY A 142 22.16 -11.59 -8.38
N HIS A 143 21.26 -12.58 -8.35
CA HIS A 143 19.82 -12.39 -8.10
C HIS A 143 19.39 -12.64 -6.65
N ALA A 144 20.28 -13.17 -5.79
CA ALA A 144 20.00 -13.27 -4.35
C ALA A 144 20.17 -11.91 -3.66
N SER A 145 19.04 -11.25 -3.35
CA SER A 145 19.02 -9.96 -2.67
C SER A 145 18.12 -9.98 -1.43
N PHE A 146 18.42 -9.11 -0.47
CA PHE A 146 17.56 -8.88 0.69
C PHE A 146 16.14 -8.47 0.26
N LEU A 147 16.01 -7.66 -0.78
CA LEU A 147 14.71 -7.19 -1.29
C LEU A 147 13.85 -8.33 -1.83
N LEU A 148 14.45 -9.25 -2.59
CA LEU A 148 13.75 -10.44 -3.09
C LEU A 148 13.17 -11.25 -1.92
N TYR A 149 14.01 -11.59 -0.94
CA TYR A 149 13.57 -12.41 0.19
C TYR A 149 12.65 -11.65 1.16
N SER A 150 12.77 -10.32 1.25
CA SER A 150 11.82 -9.47 1.97
C SER A 150 10.44 -9.52 1.34
N PHE A 151 10.36 -9.40 0.02
CA PHE A 151 9.11 -9.52 -0.72
C PHE A 151 8.49 -10.92 -0.61
N LEU A 152 9.28 -11.97 -0.83
CA LEU A 152 8.81 -13.36 -0.69
C LEU A 152 8.37 -13.68 0.74
N SER A 153 9.11 -13.22 1.75
CA SER A 153 8.73 -13.40 3.15
C SER A 153 7.43 -12.70 3.48
N LYS A 154 7.19 -11.51 2.91
CA LYS A 154 5.93 -10.79 3.09
C LYS A 154 4.75 -11.56 2.51
N VAL A 155 4.88 -12.09 1.29
CA VAL A 155 3.84 -12.94 0.68
C VAL A 155 3.61 -14.21 1.51
N ALA A 156 4.67 -14.87 1.97
CA ALA A 156 4.56 -16.08 2.78
C ALA A 156 3.90 -15.81 4.15
N LEU A 157 4.19 -14.67 4.78
CA LEU A 157 3.56 -14.21 6.02
C LEU A 157 2.05 -13.96 5.85
N ASP A 158 1.65 -13.41 4.71
CA ASP A 158 0.26 -13.08 4.40
C ASP A 158 -0.57 -14.34 4.05
N GLU A 159 0.05 -15.36 3.44
CA GLU A 159 -0.57 -16.66 3.14
C GLU A 159 -0.70 -17.56 4.38
N ASP A 160 0.43 -17.92 4.99
CA ASP A 160 0.45 -18.73 6.22
C ASP A 160 1.68 -18.39 7.06
N MET A 161 1.44 -17.53 8.06
CA MET A 161 2.45 -17.12 9.03
C MET A 161 3.04 -18.30 9.82
N LYS A 162 2.31 -19.41 10.01
CA LYS A 162 2.76 -20.56 10.82
C LYS A 162 3.47 -21.62 9.99
N SER A 163 3.54 -21.47 8.67
CA SER A 163 4.18 -22.45 7.79
C SER A 163 5.70 -22.54 8.00
N ASN A 164 6.28 -23.71 7.68
CA ASN A 164 7.74 -23.87 7.67
C ASN A 164 8.39 -23.04 6.57
N THR A 165 7.68 -22.83 5.46
CA THR A 165 8.14 -22.07 4.31
C THR A 165 8.39 -20.61 4.69
N THR A 166 7.50 -19.99 5.45
CA THR A 166 7.68 -18.62 5.98
C THR A 166 8.94 -18.51 6.84
N VAL A 167 9.19 -19.48 7.72
CA VAL A 167 10.42 -19.51 8.53
C VAL A 167 11.66 -19.58 7.64
N MET A 168 11.68 -20.50 6.67
CA MET A 168 12.82 -20.67 5.76
C MET A 168 13.10 -19.40 4.95
N MET A 169 12.06 -18.70 4.45
CA MET A 169 12.22 -17.45 3.71
C MET A 169 12.79 -16.33 4.58
N LEU A 170 12.31 -16.20 5.81
CA LEU A 170 12.82 -15.21 6.76
C LEU A 170 14.27 -15.49 7.19
N GLU A 171 14.64 -16.76 7.33
CA GLU A 171 16.04 -17.16 7.53
C GLU A 171 16.91 -16.77 6.32
N ARG A 172 16.46 -17.05 5.09
CA ARG A 172 17.17 -16.62 3.87
C ARG A 172 17.29 -15.09 3.80
N MET A 173 16.24 -14.36 4.19
CA MET A 173 16.27 -12.90 4.28
C MET A 173 17.32 -12.42 5.28
N GLY A 174 17.41 -13.05 6.45
CA GLY A 174 18.45 -12.76 7.46
C GLY A 174 19.87 -13.04 6.97
N GLU A 175 20.07 -14.09 6.19
CA GLU A 175 21.37 -14.40 5.56
C GLU A 175 21.76 -13.39 4.47
N CYS A 176 20.78 -12.85 3.74
CA CYS A 176 20.99 -11.80 2.74
C CYS A 176 21.16 -10.40 3.35
N ALA A 177 20.91 -10.23 4.65
CA ALA A 177 20.99 -8.95 5.34
C ALA A 177 22.44 -8.48 5.55
N ARG A 178 22.80 -7.36 4.92
CA ARG A 178 24.11 -6.71 5.06
C ARG A 178 24.09 -5.63 6.13
N GLU A 179 23.05 -4.81 6.13
CA GLU A 179 22.91 -3.67 7.02
C GLU A 179 22.28 -4.06 8.36
N ASN A 180 22.53 -3.27 9.41
CA ASN A 180 22.02 -3.59 10.74
C ASN A 180 20.49 -3.56 10.80
N TRP A 181 19.84 -2.59 10.17
CA TRP A 181 18.37 -2.52 10.14
C TRP A 181 17.74 -3.71 9.37
N GLN A 182 18.42 -4.24 8.36
CA GLN A 182 17.97 -5.44 7.62
C GLN A 182 17.97 -6.67 8.55
N LYS A 183 19.02 -6.82 9.36
CA LYS A 183 19.11 -7.87 10.39
C LYS A 183 18.05 -7.69 11.47
N GLN A 184 17.85 -6.47 11.94
CA GLN A 184 16.81 -6.13 12.92
C GLN A 184 15.42 -6.58 12.43
N LEU A 185 15.07 -6.24 11.19
CA LEU A 185 13.78 -6.62 10.58
C LEU A 185 13.62 -8.14 10.49
N ALA A 186 14.63 -8.83 9.95
CA ALA A 186 14.59 -10.27 9.76
C ALA A 186 14.45 -11.04 11.08
N PHE A 187 15.26 -10.72 12.08
CA PHE A 187 15.21 -11.40 13.37
C PHE A 187 13.95 -11.05 14.18
N HIS A 188 13.43 -9.82 14.03
CA HIS A 188 12.16 -9.45 14.65
C HIS A 188 11.00 -10.25 14.04
N GLN A 189 10.90 -10.32 12.70
CA GLN A 189 9.88 -11.08 12.01
C GLN A 189 9.96 -12.58 12.32
N LEU A 190 11.16 -13.16 12.37
CA LEU A 190 11.37 -14.55 12.85
C LEU A 190 10.84 -14.73 14.28
N GLY A 191 11.14 -13.80 15.19
CA GLY A 191 10.62 -13.84 16.55
C GLY A 191 9.09 -13.83 16.60
N CYS A 192 8.43 -13.03 15.75
CA CYS A 192 6.98 -12.97 15.63
C CYS A 192 6.39 -14.28 15.11
N VAL A 193 6.96 -14.86 14.05
CA VAL A 193 6.53 -16.17 13.52
C VAL A 193 6.64 -17.28 14.57
N MET A 194 7.76 -17.34 15.30
CA MET A 194 7.94 -18.34 16.36
C MET A 194 6.96 -18.14 17.52
N LEU A 195 6.60 -16.89 17.85
CA LEU A 195 5.61 -16.59 18.87
C LEU A 195 4.23 -17.18 18.48
N GLU A 196 3.85 -17.03 17.21
CA GLU A 196 2.57 -17.47 16.66
C GLU A 196 2.49 -18.98 16.45
N ARG A 197 3.64 -19.63 16.23
CA ARG A 197 3.81 -21.09 16.30
C ARG A 197 3.75 -21.66 17.71
N ASN A 198 3.65 -20.81 18.73
CA ASN A 198 3.74 -21.17 20.15
C ASN A 198 5.13 -21.71 20.59
N GLU A 199 6.17 -21.47 19.79
CA GLU A 199 7.56 -21.83 20.10
C GLU A 199 8.23 -20.73 20.94
N TYR A 200 7.73 -20.54 22.17
CA TYR A 200 8.08 -19.37 22.99
C TYR A 200 9.56 -19.27 23.40
N LYS A 201 10.31 -20.37 23.38
CA LYS A 201 11.75 -20.36 23.69
C LYS A 201 12.54 -19.81 22.52
N ASP A 202 12.25 -20.27 21.30
CA ASP A 202 12.90 -19.82 20.08
C ASP A 202 12.50 -18.39 19.73
N ALA A 203 11.22 -18.02 19.95
CA ALA A 203 10.78 -16.63 19.88
C ALA A 203 11.62 -15.71 20.79
N GLN A 204 11.85 -16.11 22.05
CA GLN A 204 12.70 -15.33 22.96
C GLN A 204 14.15 -15.22 22.48
N LYS A 205 14.69 -16.29 21.87
CA LYS A 205 16.04 -16.28 21.31
C LYS A 205 16.13 -15.27 20.16
N TRP A 206 15.24 -15.36 19.18
CA TRP A 206 15.26 -14.45 18.03
C TRP A 206 14.98 -13.00 18.40
N PHE A 207 14.04 -12.74 19.32
CA PHE A 207 13.82 -11.38 19.81
C PHE A 207 15.05 -10.81 20.53
N LYS A 208 15.79 -11.62 21.30
CA LYS A 208 17.05 -11.16 21.92
C LYS A 208 18.12 -10.85 20.88
N VAL A 209 18.26 -11.70 19.85
CA VAL A 209 19.19 -11.44 18.74
C VAL A 209 18.82 -10.15 18.00
N ALA A 210 17.53 -9.88 17.82
CA ALA A 210 17.06 -8.61 17.26
C ALA A 210 17.40 -7.41 18.16
N VAL A 211 17.29 -7.55 19.48
CA VAL A 211 17.70 -6.50 20.45
C VAL A 211 19.20 -6.26 20.42
N GLU A 212 20.00 -7.33 20.35
CA GLU A 212 21.46 -7.25 20.19
C GLU A 212 21.86 -6.55 18.88
N ALA A 213 21.06 -6.71 17.82
CA ALA A 213 21.20 -5.98 16.57
C ALA A 213 20.72 -4.51 16.62
N GLY A 214 20.14 -4.06 17.75
CA GLY A 214 19.69 -2.69 17.99
C GLY A 214 18.17 -2.46 17.96
N HIS A 215 17.35 -3.51 17.75
CA HIS A 215 15.89 -3.38 17.69
C HIS A 215 15.24 -3.42 19.07
N VAL A 216 15.21 -2.29 19.77
CA VAL A 216 14.68 -2.16 21.15
C VAL A 216 13.24 -2.69 21.28
N TYR A 217 12.38 -2.45 20.26
CA TYR A 217 10.99 -2.91 20.26
C TYR A 217 10.84 -4.44 20.42
N SER A 218 11.85 -5.22 20.01
CA SER A 218 11.83 -6.68 20.19
C SER A 218 11.81 -7.12 21.67
N LEU A 219 12.16 -6.25 22.63
CA LEU A 219 11.96 -6.52 24.07
C LEU A 219 10.50 -6.80 24.42
N VAL A 220 9.55 -6.18 23.69
CA VAL A 220 8.12 -6.46 23.82
C VAL A 220 7.81 -7.90 23.44
N GLY A 221 8.40 -8.39 22.35
CA GLY A 221 8.29 -9.79 21.94
C GLY A 221 8.78 -10.75 23.02
N VAL A 222 9.89 -10.40 23.70
CA VAL A 222 10.38 -11.15 24.88
C VAL A 222 9.37 -11.12 26.03
N ALA A 223 8.74 -9.97 26.32
CA ALA A 223 7.69 -9.87 27.33
C ALA A 223 6.48 -10.75 26.99
N ARG A 224 5.98 -10.69 25.75
CA ARG A 224 4.84 -11.50 25.27
C ARG A 224 5.14 -12.99 25.38
N ALA A 225 6.32 -13.43 24.94
CA ALA A 225 6.73 -14.83 25.05
C ALA A 225 6.90 -15.30 26.50
N LYS A 226 7.35 -14.43 27.42
CA LYS A 226 7.38 -14.73 28.86
C LYS A 226 5.98 -14.84 29.46
N TYR A 227 5.08 -13.94 29.07
CA TYR A 227 3.69 -13.94 29.51
C TYR A 227 2.95 -15.21 29.09
N LYS A 228 3.08 -15.62 27.82
CA LYS A 228 2.49 -16.88 27.31
C LYS A 228 3.02 -18.13 28.01
N ARG A 229 4.24 -18.06 28.59
CA ARG A 229 4.80 -19.11 29.46
C ARG A 229 4.34 -19.04 30.92
N GLY A 230 3.41 -18.14 31.27
CA GLY A 230 2.89 -17.94 32.62
C GLY A 230 3.66 -16.95 33.49
N HIS A 231 4.74 -16.33 33.00
CA HIS A 231 5.55 -15.39 33.78
C HIS A 231 5.04 -13.94 33.72
N LYS A 232 3.81 -13.71 34.20
CA LYS A 232 3.14 -12.39 34.13
C LYS A 232 3.94 -11.25 34.77
N TYR A 233 4.41 -11.42 36.01
CA TYR A 233 5.17 -10.38 36.71
C TYR A 233 6.49 -10.02 36.00
N LYS A 234 7.19 -11.02 35.45
CA LYS A 234 8.44 -10.78 34.69
C LYS A 234 8.18 -10.03 33.39
N ALA A 235 7.05 -10.27 32.73
CA ALA A 235 6.64 -9.52 31.54
C ALA A 235 6.31 -8.06 31.91
N TYR A 236 5.48 -7.86 32.94
CA TYR A 236 5.13 -6.53 33.43
C TYR A 236 6.36 -5.71 33.82
N LYS A 237 7.29 -6.29 34.61
CA LYS A 237 8.53 -5.61 35.03
C LYS A 237 9.38 -5.19 33.84
N LEU A 238 9.48 -6.04 32.81
CA LEU A 238 10.26 -5.74 31.60
C LEU A 238 9.65 -4.58 30.80
N THR A 239 8.32 -4.56 30.64
CA THR A 239 7.64 -3.47 29.95
C THR A 239 7.69 -2.18 30.76
N ASN A 240 7.63 -2.27 32.10
CA ASN A 240 7.75 -1.09 32.95
C ASN A 240 9.16 -0.48 32.91
N SER A 241 10.22 -1.30 32.88
CA SER A 241 11.58 -0.77 32.66
C SER A 241 11.71 -0.14 31.29
N LEU A 242 11.08 -0.71 30.26
CA LEU A 242 11.08 -0.12 28.92
C LEU A 242 10.47 1.29 28.89
N ILE A 243 9.38 1.51 29.65
CA ILE A 243 8.74 2.83 29.77
C ILE A 243 9.61 3.82 30.56
N SER A 244 10.41 3.35 31.53
CA SER A 244 11.31 4.24 32.28
C SER A 244 12.60 4.57 31.53
N ASP A 245 13.10 3.64 30.74
CA ASP A 245 14.41 3.72 30.10
C ASP A 245 14.36 4.48 28.77
N TYR A 246 13.17 4.58 28.14
CA TYR A 246 12.96 5.21 26.84
C TYR A 246 11.81 6.22 26.85
N ALA A 247 11.72 7.03 25.80
CA ALA A 247 10.64 8.00 25.63
C ALA A 247 9.27 7.28 25.61
N PRO A 248 8.33 7.65 26.52
CA PRO A 248 7.07 6.95 26.65
C PRO A 248 6.23 7.11 25.37
N SER A 249 5.76 6.00 24.84
CA SER A 249 4.93 5.95 23.62
C SER A 249 3.61 5.22 23.89
N GLY A 250 2.55 5.57 23.16
CA GLY A 250 1.21 5.00 23.38
C GLY A 250 1.19 3.46 23.33
N TRP A 251 1.93 2.87 22.39
CA TRP A 251 2.02 1.41 22.27
C TRP A 251 2.65 0.76 23.52
N MET A 252 3.53 1.43 24.26
CA MET A 252 4.16 0.85 25.46
C MET A 252 3.15 0.64 26.58
N TYR A 253 2.25 1.62 26.77
CA TYR A 253 1.15 1.52 27.72
C TYR A 253 0.13 0.47 27.27
N GLN A 254 -0.17 0.41 25.98
CA GLN A 254 -0.99 -0.67 25.42
C GLN A 254 -0.41 -2.05 25.75
N GLU A 255 0.89 -2.25 25.56
CA GLU A 255 1.55 -3.52 25.89
C GLU A 255 1.54 -3.81 27.39
N ARG A 256 1.80 -2.81 28.24
CA ARG A 256 1.74 -2.97 29.70
C ARG A 256 0.34 -3.38 30.16
N SER A 257 -0.70 -2.85 29.52
CA SER A 257 -2.10 -3.18 29.77
C SER A 257 -2.44 -4.66 29.56
N LEU A 258 -1.66 -5.39 28.74
CA LEU A 258 -1.81 -6.82 28.53
C LEU A 258 -1.42 -7.63 29.78
N TYR A 259 -0.56 -7.05 30.62
CA TYR A 259 0.00 -7.69 31.81
C TYR A 259 -0.55 -7.14 33.13
N SER A 260 -1.35 -6.07 33.11
CA SER A 260 -2.04 -5.52 34.28
C SER A 260 -3.50 -5.98 34.35
N ASN A 261 -4.16 -5.76 35.49
CA ASN A 261 -5.54 -6.17 35.74
C ASN A 261 -6.41 -4.98 36.19
N GLY A 262 -7.70 -5.02 35.86
CA GLY A 262 -8.71 -4.10 36.41
C GLY A 262 -8.43 -2.62 36.11
N LYS A 263 -8.35 -1.78 37.15
CA LYS A 263 -8.23 -0.33 37.04
C LYS A 263 -6.91 0.13 36.41
N GLU A 264 -5.81 -0.53 36.74
CA GLU A 264 -4.49 -0.23 36.16
C GLU A 264 -4.50 -0.43 34.65
N LYS A 265 -5.14 -1.51 34.18
CA LYS A 265 -5.32 -1.77 32.77
C LYS A 265 -6.09 -0.66 32.07
N MET A 266 -7.19 -0.19 32.67
CA MET A 266 -7.98 0.91 32.10
C MET A 266 -7.20 2.23 32.06
N MET A 267 -6.39 2.52 33.08
CA MET A 267 -5.51 3.68 33.11
C MET A 267 -4.48 3.61 31.98
N ASP A 268 -3.79 2.48 31.83
CA ASP A 268 -2.84 2.24 30.76
C ASP A 268 -3.48 2.44 29.37
N LEU A 269 -4.68 1.89 29.16
CA LEU A 269 -5.41 2.03 27.89
C LEU A 269 -5.81 3.48 27.59
N ASN A 270 -6.23 4.25 28.59
CA ASN A 270 -6.55 5.66 28.40
C ASN A 270 -5.28 6.45 28.03
N THR A 271 -4.18 6.23 28.74
CA THR A 271 -2.89 6.86 28.41
C THR A 271 -2.40 6.43 27.02
N ALA A 272 -2.65 5.19 26.60
CA ALA A 272 -2.29 4.72 25.27
C ALA A 272 -3.05 5.49 24.19
N THR A 273 -4.37 5.68 24.35
CA THR A 273 -5.20 6.43 23.39
C THR A 273 -4.88 7.92 23.35
N GLU A 274 -4.55 8.53 24.49
CA GLU A 274 -4.17 9.96 24.56
C GLU A 274 -2.84 10.23 23.82
N MET A 275 -1.91 9.28 23.89
CA MET A 275 -0.60 9.38 23.26
C MET A 275 -0.64 8.98 21.78
N ASP A 276 -1.38 7.92 21.45
CA ASP A 276 -1.55 7.42 20.09
C ASP A 276 -3.01 6.94 19.90
N PRO A 277 -3.85 7.76 19.25
CA PRO A 277 -5.24 7.42 19.04
C PRO A 277 -5.45 6.38 17.93
N THR A 278 -4.42 6.00 17.18
CA THR A 278 -4.52 5.06 16.04
C THR A 278 -4.48 3.59 16.46
N LEU A 279 -4.16 3.36 17.73
CA LEU A 279 -4.15 2.06 18.38
C LEU A 279 -5.58 1.51 18.53
N SER A 280 -5.86 0.36 17.90
CA SER A 280 -7.22 -0.22 17.91
C SER A 280 -7.55 -1.00 19.17
N TYR A 281 -6.56 -1.61 19.81
CA TYR A 281 -6.78 -2.47 20.98
C TYR A 281 -7.44 -1.73 22.16
N PRO A 282 -7.04 -0.48 22.53
CA PRO A 282 -7.71 0.28 23.58
C PRO A 282 -9.21 0.45 23.34
N TYR A 283 -9.63 0.86 22.15
CA TYR A 283 -11.05 1.00 21.82
C TYR A 283 -11.79 -0.33 21.88
N LYS A 284 -11.22 -1.39 21.28
CA LYS A 284 -11.81 -2.73 21.30
C LYS A 284 -12.01 -3.24 22.72
N TYR A 285 -11.00 -3.11 23.58
CA TYR A 285 -11.08 -3.57 24.96
C TYR A 285 -12.09 -2.76 25.78
N ARG A 286 -12.06 -1.42 25.69
CA ARG A 286 -13.03 -0.57 26.39
C ARG A 286 -14.46 -0.87 25.94
N ALA A 287 -14.69 -1.00 24.63
CA ALA A 287 -15.99 -1.33 24.09
C ALA A 287 -16.47 -2.70 24.60
N ALA A 288 -15.63 -3.74 24.56
CA ALA A 288 -15.95 -5.05 25.11
C ALA A 288 -16.27 -5.02 26.62
N SER A 289 -15.54 -4.21 27.41
CA SER A 289 -15.82 -4.06 28.84
C SER A 289 -17.14 -3.33 29.15
N MET A 290 -17.66 -2.54 28.21
CA MET A 290 -18.93 -1.80 28.36
C MET A 290 -20.16 -2.62 27.96
N VAL A 291 -19.97 -3.80 27.35
CA VAL A 291 -21.07 -4.65 26.84
C VAL A 291 -22.03 -5.07 27.95
N GLU A 292 -21.51 -5.40 29.13
CA GLU A 292 -22.31 -5.86 30.27
C GLU A 292 -23.27 -4.78 30.81
N ASP A 293 -22.87 -3.51 30.72
CA ASP A 293 -23.64 -2.39 31.27
C ASP A 293 -24.48 -1.67 30.20
N LYS A 294 -23.88 -1.29 29.07
CA LYS A 294 -24.46 -0.39 28.06
C LYS A 294 -23.92 -0.65 26.66
N LEU A 295 -24.62 -1.53 25.90
CA LEU A 295 -24.32 -1.83 24.49
C LEU A 295 -24.22 -0.58 23.59
N GLY A 296 -25.10 0.41 23.76
CA GLY A 296 -25.03 1.66 22.98
C GLY A 296 -23.74 2.47 23.21
N ALA A 297 -23.20 2.42 24.44
CA ALA A 297 -21.92 3.05 24.75
C ALA A 297 -20.75 2.28 24.13
N ALA A 298 -20.80 0.93 24.14
CA ALA A 298 -19.82 0.09 23.46
C ALA A 298 -19.75 0.36 21.95
N ILE A 299 -20.90 0.51 21.29
CA ILE A 299 -20.97 0.87 19.87
C ILE A 299 -20.44 2.28 19.62
N SER A 300 -20.79 3.23 20.49
CA SER A 300 -20.26 4.60 20.38
C SER A 300 -18.74 4.63 20.53
N GLU A 301 -18.18 3.79 21.39
CA GLU A 301 -16.75 3.66 21.61
C GLU A 301 -16.01 3.09 20.39
N ILE A 302 -16.53 2.02 19.77
CA ILE A 302 -15.92 1.45 18.55
C ILE A 302 -16.12 2.35 17.32
N ASN A 303 -17.21 3.12 17.27
CA ASN A 303 -17.45 4.09 16.20
C ASN A 303 -16.39 5.20 16.17
N LYS A 304 -15.76 5.54 17.30
CA LYS A 304 -14.67 6.52 17.33
C LYS A 304 -13.52 6.10 16.43
N ILE A 305 -13.08 4.84 16.50
CA ILE A 305 -11.98 4.36 15.65
C ILE A 305 -12.42 4.08 14.21
N ILE A 306 -13.59 3.47 14.02
CA ILE A 306 -14.10 3.18 12.66
C ILE A 306 -14.28 4.46 11.84
N GLY A 307 -14.56 5.60 12.49
CA GLY A 307 -14.73 6.89 11.82
C GLY A 307 -13.50 7.40 11.07
N PHE A 308 -12.28 6.98 11.44
CA PHE A 308 -11.04 7.40 10.78
C PHE A 308 -10.11 6.26 10.35
N LYS A 309 -10.28 5.06 10.93
CA LYS A 309 -9.50 3.86 10.62
C LYS A 309 -10.41 2.64 10.61
N VAL A 310 -10.88 2.29 9.41
CA VAL A 310 -11.68 1.08 9.21
C VAL A 310 -10.75 -0.13 9.26
N SER A 311 -11.09 -1.12 10.09
CA SER A 311 -10.36 -2.40 10.17
C SER A 311 -11.35 -3.57 10.30
N PRO A 312 -11.05 -4.74 9.72
CA PRO A 312 -11.89 -5.93 9.80
C PRO A 312 -12.31 -6.28 11.24
N ASP A 313 -11.35 -6.36 12.17
CA ASP A 313 -11.61 -6.67 13.58
C ASP A 313 -12.61 -5.70 14.24
N CYS A 314 -12.55 -4.41 13.91
CA CYS A 314 -13.45 -3.41 14.51
C CYS A 314 -14.86 -3.52 13.94
N LEU A 315 -14.97 -3.83 12.64
CA LEU A 315 -16.26 -4.09 12.00
C LEU A 315 -16.89 -5.39 12.53
N GLU A 316 -16.09 -6.45 12.71
CA GLU A 316 -16.55 -7.70 13.34
C GLU A 316 -17.08 -7.42 14.76
N LEU A 317 -16.31 -6.71 15.58
CA LEU A 317 -16.71 -6.42 16.96
C LEU A 317 -18.00 -5.58 17.01
N ARG A 318 -18.13 -4.58 16.13
CA ARG A 318 -19.36 -3.77 16.03
C ARG A 318 -20.54 -4.61 15.54
N ALA A 319 -20.33 -5.51 14.58
CA ALA A 319 -21.37 -6.43 14.11
C ALA A 319 -21.90 -7.31 15.25
N TRP A 320 -21.03 -7.87 16.11
CA TRP A 320 -21.45 -8.64 17.27
C TRP A 320 -22.26 -7.81 18.28
N PHE A 321 -21.88 -6.56 18.52
CA PHE A 321 -22.66 -5.66 19.38
C PHE A 321 -24.02 -5.32 18.80
N LEU A 322 -24.10 -5.15 17.47
CA LEU A 322 -25.36 -4.88 16.77
C LEU A 322 -26.29 -6.09 16.77
N ILE A 323 -25.76 -7.31 16.58
CA ILE A 323 -26.51 -8.57 16.75
C ILE A 323 -27.06 -8.66 18.18
N SER A 324 -26.27 -8.30 19.17
CA SER A 324 -26.69 -8.29 20.59
C SER A 324 -27.76 -7.23 20.89
N LEU A 325 -27.87 -6.19 20.07
CA LEU A 325 -28.92 -5.16 20.12
C LEU A 325 -30.12 -5.48 19.22
N GLU A 326 -30.13 -6.62 18.55
CA GLU A 326 -31.15 -7.00 17.55
C GLU A 326 -31.20 -6.07 16.32
N ASP A 327 -30.16 -5.26 16.08
CA ASP A 327 -29.98 -4.49 14.85
C ASP A 327 -29.28 -5.34 13.77
N TYR A 328 -30.05 -6.24 13.17
CA TYR A 328 -29.56 -7.16 12.14
C TYR A 328 -29.17 -6.45 10.84
N GLU A 329 -29.80 -5.32 10.51
CA GLU A 329 -29.45 -4.53 9.31
C GLU A 329 -28.06 -3.90 9.46
N GLY A 330 -27.79 -3.29 10.62
CA GLY A 330 -26.49 -2.72 10.94
C GLY A 330 -25.39 -3.79 10.97
N ALA A 331 -25.68 -4.95 11.56
CA ALA A 331 -24.74 -6.08 11.59
C ALA A 331 -24.42 -6.59 10.19
N LEU A 332 -25.45 -6.80 9.36
CA LEU A 332 -25.28 -7.27 7.98
C LEU A 332 -24.47 -6.26 7.13
N ARG A 333 -24.67 -4.96 7.34
CA ARG A 333 -23.85 -3.91 6.71
C ARG A 333 -22.37 -4.09 7.06
N ASP A 334 -22.06 -4.27 8.34
CA ASP A 334 -20.68 -4.34 8.81
C ASP A 334 -19.98 -5.62 8.35
N VAL A 335 -20.68 -6.76 8.36
CA VAL A 335 -20.15 -8.05 7.86
C VAL A 335 -19.85 -7.97 6.36
N ARG A 336 -20.76 -7.39 5.56
CA ARG A 336 -20.51 -7.19 4.12
C ARG A 336 -19.35 -6.24 3.86
N ALA A 337 -19.27 -5.12 4.59
CA ALA A 337 -18.13 -4.20 4.47
C ALA A 337 -16.81 -4.89 4.87
N LEU A 338 -16.81 -5.73 5.91
CA LEU A 338 -15.66 -6.52 6.30
C LEU A 338 -15.20 -7.45 5.16
N LEU A 339 -16.12 -8.18 4.53
CA LEU A 339 -15.81 -9.07 3.40
C LEU A 339 -15.30 -8.30 2.16
N THR A 340 -15.72 -7.04 1.97
CA THR A 340 -15.10 -6.20 0.93
C THR A 340 -13.64 -5.85 1.20
N LEU A 341 -13.26 -5.68 2.47
CA LEU A 341 -11.89 -5.40 2.88
C LEU A 341 -11.05 -6.67 2.75
N ASP A 342 -11.57 -7.78 3.28
CA ASP A 342 -10.91 -9.07 3.27
C ASP A 342 -11.92 -10.21 2.99
N PRO A 343 -11.97 -10.72 1.74
CA PRO A 343 -12.89 -11.79 1.33
C PRO A 343 -12.64 -13.12 2.03
N HIS A 344 -11.41 -13.36 2.50
CA HIS A 344 -11.04 -14.62 3.17
C HIS A 344 -11.05 -14.48 4.69
N TYR A 345 -11.63 -13.38 5.21
CA TYR A 345 -11.66 -13.14 6.64
C TYR A 345 -12.50 -14.19 7.36
N MET A 346 -11.89 -14.84 8.35
CA MET A 346 -12.54 -15.83 9.19
C MET A 346 -12.92 -15.20 10.53
N MET A 347 -14.22 -15.05 10.74
CA MET A 347 -14.80 -14.50 11.97
C MET A 347 -14.71 -15.50 13.12
N PHE A 348 -14.92 -15.02 14.35
CA PHE A 348 -14.94 -15.83 15.56
C PHE A 348 -13.67 -16.67 15.74
N HIS A 349 -12.51 -16.00 15.75
CA HIS A 349 -11.20 -16.64 15.92
C HIS A 349 -10.91 -17.74 14.88
N GLY A 350 -11.35 -17.56 13.64
CA GLY A 350 -11.06 -18.51 12.56
C GLY A 350 -12.12 -19.60 12.37
N GLN A 351 -13.24 -19.56 13.07
CA GLN A 351 -14.22 -20.66 13.08
C GLN A 351 -15.41 -20.43 12.14
N LEU A 352 -15.72 -19.19 11.80
CA LEU A 352 -16.92 -18.83 11.06
C LEU A 352 -16.55 -18.08 9.77
N GLN A 353 -16.98 -18.59 8.62
CA GLN A 353 -16.90 -17.83 7.38
C GLN A 353 -17.91 -16.69 7.41
N GLY A 354 -17.49 -15.49 6.98
CA GLY A 354 -18.37 -14.32 6.97
C GLY A 354 -19.61 -14.53 6.08
N ASP A 355 -19.48 -15.25 4.97
CA ASP A 355 -20.60 -15.56 4.06
C ASP A 355 -21.73 -16.32 4.77
N TYR A 356 -21.39 -17.27 5.63
CA TYR A 356 -22.39 -18.00 6.41
C TYR A 356 -23.14 -17.09 7.38
N LEU A 357 -22.45 -16.12 8.00
CA LEU A 357 -23.11 -15.12 8.85
C LEU A 357 -23.99 -14.18 8.04
N VAL A 358 -23.57 -13.81 6.82
CA VAL A 358 -24.40 -13.04 5.89
C VAL A 358 -25.69 -13.80 5.58
N GLU A 359 -25.62 -15.09 5.26
CA GLU A 359 -26.81 -15.93 5.01
C GLU A 359 -27.76 -15.94 6.21
N LEU A 360 -27.25 -16.19 7.42
CA LEU A 360 -28.06 -16.19 8.64
C LEU A 360 -28.77 -14.85 8.88
N LEU A 361 -28.02 -13.74 8.83
CA LEU A 361 -28.57 -12.41 9.04
C LEU A 361 -29.56 -12.01 7.93
N SER A 362 -29.36 -12.53 6.72
CA SER A 362 -30.21 -12.23 5.56
C SER A 362 -31.63 -12.76 5.69
N HIS A 363 -31.88 -13.75 6.56
CA HIS A 363 -33.23 -14.22 6.89
C HIS A 363 -34.02 -13.25 7.77
N HIS A 364 -33.32 -12.38 8.50
CA HIS A 364 -33.92 -11.41 9.42
C HIS A 364 -34.09 -10.02 8.80
N VAL A 365 -33.55 -9.80 7.60
CA VAL A 365 -33.51 -8.51 6.91
C VAL A 365 -34.29 -8.58 5.59
N GLN A 366 -34.96 -7.48 5.22
CA GLN A 366 -35.64 -7.40 3.94
C GLN A 366 -34.65 -7.53 2.77
N GLN A 367 -34.90 -8.50 1.89
CA GLN A 367 -34.13 -8.66 0.66
C GLN A 367 -34.47 -7.54 -0.33
N TRP A 368 -33.43 -6.87 -0.81
CA TRP A 368 -33.55 -5.78 -1.78
C TRP A 368 -33.51 -6.32 -3.21
N SER A 369 -34.37 -5.79 -4.08
CA SER A 369 -34.21 -5.97 -5.51
C SER A 369 -32.97 -5.22 -6.01
N GLN A 370 -32.51 -5.54 -7.22
CA GLN A 370 -31.40 -4.81 -7.83
C GLN A 370 -31.69 -3.29 -7.93
N ALA A 371 -32.94 -2.91 -8.20
CA ALA A 371 -33.36 -1.51 -8.25
C ALA A 371 -33.29 -0.84 -6.86
N ASP A 372 -33.70 -1.56 -5.81
CA ASP A 372 -33.60 -1.06 -4.43
C ASP A 372 -32.14 -0.88 -4.02
N CYS A 373 -31.24 -1.81 -4.38
CA CYS A 373 -29.81 -1.66 -4.15
C CYS A 373 -29.25 -0.39 -4.82
N TRP A 374 -29.63 -0.11 -6.07
CA TRP A 374 -29.21 1.12 -6.75
C TRP A 374 -29.72 2.39 -6.05
N MET A 375 -30.97 2.38 -5.57
CA MET A 375 -31.55 3.49 -4.80
C MET A 375 -30.83 3.69 -3.46
N GLN A 376 -30.58 2.61 -2.73
CA GLN A 376 -29.84 2.62 -1.46
C GLN A 376 -28.40 3.07 -1.64
N LEU A 377 -27.73 2.64 -2.70
CA LEU A 377 -26.38 3.09 -3.03
C LEU A 377 -26.35 4.60 -3.26
N TYR A 378 -27.30 5.11 -4.05
CA TYR A 378 -27.40 6.54 -4.33
C TYR A 378 -27.69 7.37 -3.07
N ASP A 379 -28.61 6.91 -2.22
CA ASP A 379 -28.98 7.60 -0.98
C ASP A 379 -27.81 7.63 0.02
N ARG A 380 -27.16 6.49 0.24
CA ARG A 380 -26.00 6.37 1.16
C ARG A 380 -24.82 7.19 0.70
N TRP A 381 -24.56 7.22 -0.60
CA TRP A 381 -23.49 8.06 -1.13
C TRP A 381 -23.82 9.55 -0.99
N SER A 382 -25.08 9.93 -1.19
CA SER A 382 -25.53 11.30 -0.91
C SER A 382 -25.27 11.66 0.56
N HIS A 383 -25.54 10.75 1.50
CA HIS A 383 -25.25 10.96 2.92
C HIS A 383 -23.77 10.81 3.34
N VAL A 384 -22.87 10.54 2.39
CA VAL A 384 -21.44 10.29 2.64
C VAL A 384 -21.24 9.10 3.62
N ASP A 385 -22.05 8.06 3.47
CA ASP A 385 -21.92 6.78 4.19
C ASP A 385 -21.12 5.79 3.34
N ASP A 386 -19.79 5.94 3.33
CA ASP A 386 -18.89 5.14 2.50
C ASP A 386 -18.92 3.64 2.90
N ILE A 387 -19.03 3.31 4.21
CA ILE A 387 -19.15 1.92 4.70
C ILE A 387 -20.48 1.31 4.28
N GLY A 388 -21.60 2.04 4.44
CA GLY A 388 -22.91 1.58 3.98
C GLY A 388 -22.94 1.39 2.46
N SER A 389 -22.31 2.28 1.70
CA SER A 389 -22.20 2.17 0.24
C SER A 389 -21.42 0.92 -0.17
N LEU A 390 -20.33 0.59 0.52
CA LEU A 390 -19.57 -0.66 0.28
C LEU A 390 -20.41 -1.91 0.51
N ALA A 391 -21.18 -1.95 1.59
CA ALA A 391 -22.05 -3.09 1.89
C ALA A 391 -23.11 -3.31 0.81
N VAL A 392 -23.66 -2.23 0.23
CA VAL A 392 -24.61 -2.31 -0.89
C VAL A 392 -23.91 -2.83 -2.14
N VAL A 393 -22.72 -2.32 -2.48
CA VAL A 393 -21.94 -2.78 -3.63
C VAL A 393 -21.58 -4.27 -3.49
N HIS A 394 -21.21 -4.72 -2.30
CA HIS A 394 -20.98 -6.14 -2.02
C HIS A 394 -22.21 -7.01 -2.30
N GLN A 395 -23.39 -6.57 -1.83
CA GLN A 395 -24.64 -7.30 -2.11
C GLN A 395 -24.94 -7.37 -3.61
N MET A 396 -24.67 -6.30 -4.35
CA MET A 396 -24.87 -6.27 -5.80
C MET A 396 -23.90 -7.21 -6.52
N LEU A 397 -22.64 -7.27 -6.08
CA LEU A 397 -21.62 -8.18 -6.63
C LEU A 397 -21.90 -9.65 -6.29
N ALA A 398 -22.54 -9.94 -5.15
CA ALA A 398 -22.97 -11.30 -4.85
C ALA A 398 -24.01 -11.83 -5.86
N ASN A 399 -24.85 -10.93 -6.40
CA ASN A 399 -25.83 -11.27 -7.43
C ASN A 399 -25.23 -11.28 -8.85
N ASP A 400 -24.22 -10.44 -9.10
CA ASP A 400 -23.59 -10.24 -10.42
C ASP A 400 -22.07 -10.03 -10.27
N PRO A 401 -21.29 -11.10 -10.04
CA PRO A 401 -19.87 -11.00 -9.68
C PRO A 401 -18.99 -10.56 -10.84
N GLY A 402 -19.44 -10.75 -12.08
CA GLY A 402 -18.72 -10.37 -13.30
C GLY A 402 -18.80 -8.89 -13.64
N LYS A 403 -19.55 -8.08 -12.88
CA LYS A 403 -19.78 -6.69 -13.26
C LYS A 403 -18.59 -5.78 -12.94
N SER A 404 -17.76 -5.53 -13.96
CA SER A 404 -16.58 -4.66 -13.93
C SER A 404 -16.84 -3.28 -13.29
N LEU A 405 -17.98 -2.65 -13.63
CA LEU A 405 -18.37 -1.33 -13.13
C LEU A 405 -18.56 -1.30 -11.60
N LEU A 406 -19.08 -2.37 -11.00
CA LEU A 406 -19.31 -2.42 -9.55
C LEU A 406 -17.99 -2.59 -8.79
N GLN A 407 -17.09 -3.43 -9.32
CA GLN A 407 -15.72 -3.58 -8.81
C GLN A 407 -14.94 -2.26 -8.86
N PHE A 408 -15.13 -1.47 -9.93
CA PHE A 408 -14.55 -0.13 -10.03
C PHE A 408 -15.15 0.85 -9.01
N ARG A 409 -16.45 0.79 -8.72
CA ARG A 409 -17.05 1.64 -7.66
C ARG A 409 -16.54 1.26 -6.28
N GLN A 410 -16.38 -0.05 -6.05
CA GLN A 410 -15.82 -0.57 -4.82
C GLN A 410 -14.40 -0.03 -4.61
N SER A 411 -13.54 0.00 -5.65
CA SER A 411 -12.20 0.57 -5.52
C SER A 411 -12.22 2.05 -5.12
N LEU A 412 -13.09 2.87 -5.73
CA LEU A 412 -13.25 4.29 -5.38
C LEU A 412 -13.68 4.51 -3.92
N LEU A 413 -14.62 3.69 -3.42
CA LEU A 413 -15.06 3.75 -2.03
C LEU A 413 -13.95 3.31 -1.06
N LEU A 414 -13.19 2.27 -1.41
CA LEU A 414 -12.06 1.79 -0.62
C LEU A 414 -10.93 2.82 -0.55
N LEU A 415 -10.65 3.54 -1.64
CA LEU A 415 -9.70 4.66 -1.63
C LEU A 415 -10.14 5.76 -0.65
N ARG A 416 -11.44 6.07 -0.60
CA ARG A 416 -11.99 7.06 0.34
C ARG A 416 -11.86 6.65 1.81
N LEU A 417 -11.93 5.35 2.09
CA LEU A 417 -11.70 4.78 3.41
C LEU A 417 -10.22 4.53 3.72
N ASN A 418 -9.30 5.06 2.91
CA ASN A 418 -7.85 4.90 3.06
C ASN A 418 -7.38 3.41 3.01
N CYS A 419 -8.12 2.57 2.28
CA CYS A 419 -7.87 1.14 2.13
C CYS A 419 -7.22 0.83 0.77
N HIS A 420 -6.03 1.38 0.52
CA HIS A 420 -5.36 1.34 -0.79
C HIS A 420 -5.15 -0.08 -1.36
N GLN A 421 -4.78 -1.05 -0.52
CA GLN A 421 -4.55 -2.43 -0.97
C GLN A 421 -5.83 -3.09 -1.49
N ALA A 422 -6.92 -3.01 -0.70
CA ALA A 422 -8.22 -3.53 -1.10
C ALA A 422 -8.77 -2.80 -2.33
N ALA A 423 -8.53 -1.49 -2.44
CA ALA A 423 -8.92 -0.70 -3.60
C ALA A 423 -8.20 -1.19 -4.88
N MET A 424 -6.88 -1.36 -4.82
CA MET A 424 -6.08 -1.85 -5.94
C MET A 424 -6.48 -3.27 -6.35
N ARG A 425 -6.79 -4.15 -5.39
CA ARG A 425 -7.34 -5.49 -5.68
C ARG A 425 -8.65 -5.39 -6.46
N SER A 426 -9.59 -4.58 -5.98
CA SER A 426 -10.90 -4.39 -6.63
C SER A 426 -10.76 -3.79 -8.03
N LEU A 427 -9.83 -2.85 -8.21
CA LEU A 427 -9.53 -2.26 -9.52
C LEU A 427 -8.93 -3.27 -10.51
N ARG A 428 -8.05 -4.16 -10.04
CA ARG A 428 -7.52 -5.26 -10.87
C ARG A 428 -8.60 -6.27 -11.23
N MET A 429 -9.52 -6.57 -10.30
CA MET A 429 -10.69 -7.40 -10.60
C MET A 429 -11.59 -6.75 -11.64
N ALA A 430 -11.86 -5.44 -11.54
CA ALA A 430 -12.60 -4.70 -12.57
C ALA A 430 -11.97 -4.83 -13.96
N ARG A 431 -10.64 -4.73 -14.06
CA ARG A 431 -9.90 -4.96 -15.32
C ARG A 431 -10.08 -6.38 -15.85
N ASN A 432 -9.98 -7.38 -14.99
CA ASN A 432 -10.04 -8.79 -15.39
C ASN A 432 -11.46 -9.21 -15.82
N TYR A 433 -12.50 -8.63 -15.19
CA TYR A 433 -13.90 -8.86 -15.52
C TYR A 433 -14.46 -7.86 -16.55
N ALA A 434 -13.62 -7.08 -17.22
CA ALA A 434 -14.08 -6.12 -18.21
C ALA A 434 -14.67 -6.86 -19.43
N ASP A 435 -15.94 -6.58 -19.75
CA ASP A 435 -16.65 -7.21 -20.88
C ASP A 435 -16.15 -6.71 -22.24
N SER A 436 -15.44 -5.59 -22.26
CA SER A 436 -15.04 -4.90 -23.49
C SER A 436 -13.68 -4.24 -23.39
N ASP A 437 -12.99 -4.14 -24.53
CA ASP A 437 -11.63 -3.59 -24.59
C ASP A 437 -11.56 -2.14 -24.12
N HIS A 438 -12.57 -1.30 -24.45
CA HIS A 438 -12.58 0.09 -24.02
C HIS A 438 -12.65 0.25 -22.49
N GLU A 439 -13.40 -0.60 -21.78
CA GLU A 439 -13.47 -0.62 -20.32
C GLU A 439 -12.17 -1.10 -19.70
N ARG A 440 -11.59 -2.17 -20.25
CA ARG A 440 -10.29 -2.70 -19.82
C ARG A 440 -9.21 -1.62 -19.87
N LEU A 441 -9.14 -0.86 -20.97
CA LEU A 441 -8.18 0.24 -21.14
C LEU A 441 -8.40 1.36 -20.10
N ILE A 442 -9.64 1.67 -19.73
CA ILE A 442 -9.94 2.65 -18.67
C ILE A 442 -9.39 2.17 -17.33
N TYR A 443 -9.63 0.90 -16.97
CA TYR A 443 -9.15 0.36 -15.69
C TYR A 443 -7.63 0.24 -15.67
N GLU A 444 -6.99 -0.14 -16.78
CA GLU A 444 -5.54 -0.09 -16.93
C GLU A 444 -5.01 1.34 -16.74
N GLY A 445 -5.69 2.34 -17.32
CA GLY A 445 -5.35 3.74 -17.13
C GLY A 445 -5.42 4.19 -15.67
N TRP A 446 -6.44 3.78 -14.91
CA TRP A 446 -6.51 4.05 -13.45
C TRP A 446 -5.40 3.34 -12.67
N VAL A 447 -5.08 2.08 -13.00
CA VAL A 447 -3.97 1.34 -12.35
C VAL A 447 -2.63 2.03 -12.63
N LEU A 448 -2.40 2.48 -13.87
CA LEU A 448 -1.18 3.20 -14.27
C LEU A 448 -1.10 4.56 -13.58
N TYR A 449 -2.22 5.26 -13.46
CA TYR A 449 -2.29 6.52 -12.73
C TYR A 449 -1.92 6.35 -11.26
N ASP A 450 -2.52 5.37 -10.57
CA ASP A 450 -2.25 5.07 -9.16
C ASP A 450 -0.80 4.59 -8.92
N THR A 451 -0.16 4.01 -9.93
CA THR A 451 1.25 3.58 -9.87
C THR A 451 2.25 4.66 -10.31
N GLY A 452 1.78 5.83 -10.73
CA GLY A 452 2.60 7.00 -11.09
C GLY A 452 2.92 7.14 -12.59
N TYR A 453 2.50 6.21 -13.44
CA TYR A 453 2.72 6.22 -14.89
C TYR A 453 1.69 7.07 -15.64
N ARG A 454 1.64 8.37 -15.33
CA ARG A 454 0.60 9.30 -15.83
C ARG A 454 0.51 9.42 -17.35
N LYS A 455 1.65 9.41 -18.06
CA LYS A 455 1.68 9.54 -19.54
C LYS A 455 1.05 8.33 -20.21
N GLU A 456 1.38 7.14 -19.74
CA GLU A 456 0.82 5.89 -20.25
C GLU A 456 -0.68 5.79 -19.92
N ALA A 457 -1.08 6.24 -18.74
CA ALA A 457 -2.49 6.32 -18.36
C ALA A 457 -3.31 7.23 -19.32
N ILE A 458 -2.75 8.36 -19.76
CA ILE A 458 -3.38 9.23 -20.77
C ILE A 458 -3.49 8.51 -22.11
N SER A 459 -2.44 7.82 -22.56
CA SER A 459 -2.47 7.02 -23.80
C SER A 459 -3.61 6.00 -23.77
N LYS A 460 -3.77 5.30 -22.64
CA LYS A 460 -4.86 4.31 -22.47
C LYS A 460 -6.25 4.95 -22.48
N ALA A 461 -6.40 6.14 -21.90
CA ALA A 461 -7.65 6.88 -22.01
C ALA A 461 -7.96 7.30 -23.46
N GLU A 462 -6.95 7.73 -24.22
CA GLU A 462 -7.10 8.11 -25.64
C GLU A 462 -7.43 6.92 -26.53
N GLU A 463 -6.74 5.79 -26.36
CA GLU A 463 -7.04 4.52 -27.01
C GLU A 463 -8.50 4.11 -26.73
N SER A 464 -8.96 4.19 -25.48
CA SER A 464 -10.35 3.90 -25.11
C SER A 464 -11.35 4.84 -25.80
N ILE A 465 -11.10 6.16 -25.80
CA ILE A 465 -11.96 7.15 -26.47
C ILE A 465 -12.07 6.87 -27.98
N SER A 466 -10.97 6.43 -28.61
CA SER A 466 -10.95 6.11 -30.04
C SER A 466 -11.84 4.92 -30.40
N ILE A 467 -11.98 3.95 -29.48
CA ILE A 467 -12.86 2.79 -29.64
C ILE A 467 -14.31 3.20 -29.35
N LYS A 468 -14.56 3.83 -28.20
CA LYS A 468 -15.90 4.25 -27.78
C LYS A 468 -15.84 5.47 -26.88
N ARG A 469 -16.58 6.50 -27.27
CA ARG A 469 -16.83 7.70 -26.46
C ARG A 469 -17.63 7.30 -25.21
N SER A 470 -16.98 7.34 -24.05
CA SER A 470 -17.56 6.99 -22.76
C SER A 470 -17.26 8.08 -21.73
N PHE A 471 -18.15 8.23 -20.74
CA PHE A 471 -17.96 9.20 -19.66
C PHE A 471 -16.62 8.95 -18.94
N GLU A 472 -16.33 7.68 -18.69
CA GLU A 472 -15.22 7.20 -17.88
C GLU A 472 -13.86 7.48 -18.52
N ALA A 473 -13.75 7.31 -19.84
CA ALA A 473 -12.51 7.60 -20.55
C ALA A 473 -12.22 9.12 -20.62
N PHE A 474 -13.24 9.93 -20.91
CA PHE A 474 -13.10 11.40 -20.87
C PHE A 474 -12.79 11.90 -19.46
N PHE A 475 -13.46 11.36 -18.45
CA PHE A 475 -13.24 11.73 -17.06
C PHE A 475 -11.84 11.34 -16.57
N LEU A 476 -11.36 10.12 -16.87
CA LEU A 476 -9.99 9.70 -16.55
C LEU A 476 -8.96 10.64 -17.19
N LYS A 477 -9.10 10.92 -18.49
CA LYS A 477 -8.19 11.83 -19.20
C LYS A 477 -8.18 13.22 -18.58
N ALA A 478 -9.37 13.79 -18.34
CA ALA A 478 -9.52 15.11 -17.74
C ALA A 478 -8.93 15.15 -16.32
N TYR A 479 -9.16 14.10 -15.53
CA TYR A 479 -8.64 13.98 -14.18
C TYR A 479 -7.11 14.00 -14.16
N ILE A 480 -6.45 13.17 -14.97
CA ILE A 480 -4.98 13.14 -15.03
C ILE A 480 -4.41 14.49 -15.52
N LEU A 481 -5.02 15.09 -16.54
CA LEU A 481 -4.55 16.35 -17.09
C LEU A 481 -4.68 17.52 -16.11
N SER A 482 -5.77 17.54 -15.33
CA SER A 482 -6.01 18.58 -14.32
C SER A 482 -4.94 18.66 -13.24
N GLU A 483 -4.26 17.56 -12.94
CA GLU A 483 -3.17 17.53 -11.95
C GLU A 483 -1.80 17.88 -12.51
N THR A 484 -1.66 17.91 -13.85
CA THR A 484 -0.35 18.05 -14.51
C THR A 484 -0.12 19.42 -15.13
N THR A 485 -1.19 20.15 -15.44
CA THR A 485 -1.09 21.39 -16.22
C THR A 485 -1.70 22.56 -15.47
N THR A 486 -0.89 23.57 -15.18
CA THR A 486 -1.28 24.84 -14.55
C THR A 486 -1.59 25.94 -15.56
N ASP A 487 -1.38 25.68 -16.86
CA ASP A 487 -1.57 26.68 -17.90
C ASP A 487 -3.05 26.93 -18.20
N GLN A 488 -3.38 28.17 -18.54
CA GLN A 488 -4.76 28.57 -18.84
C GLN A 488 -5.33 27.87 -20.09
N GLU A 489 -4.52 27.63 -21.12
CA GLU A 489 -4.93 26.91 -22.33
C GLU A 489 -5.25 25.44 -22.03
N SER A 490 -4.42 24.79 -21.21
CA SER A 490 -4.63 23.41 -20.77
C SER A 490 -5.87 23.28 -19.90
N SER A 491 -6.14 24.27 -19.03
CA SER A 491 -7.36 24.35 -18.23
C SER A 491 -8.63 24.43 -19.09
N LEU A 492 -8.59 25.21 -20.18
CA LEU A 492 -9.69 25.27 -21.16
C LEU A 492 -9.90 23.93 -21.88
N TYR A 493 -8.83 23.21 -22.21
CA TYR A 493 -8.92 21.88 -22.79
C TYR A 493 -9.53 20.86 -21.81
N VAL A 494 -9.15 20.91 -20.53
CA VAL A 494 -9.75 20.07 -19.47
C VAL A 494 -11.24 20.36 -19.31
N ILE A 495 -11.65 21.64 -19.35
CA ILE A 495 -13.06 22.04 -19.35
C ILE A 495 -13.81 21.38 -20.51
N GLN A 496 -13.28 21.44 -21.73
CA GLN A 496 -13.89 20.79 -22.89
C GLN A 496 -14.03 19.27 -22.70
N LEU A 497 -13.01 18.60 -22.16
CA LEU A 497 -13.08 17.16 -21.88
C LEU A 497 -14.16 16.82 -20.83
N LEU A 498 -14.29 17.62 -19.78
CA LEU A 498 -15.32 17.41 -18.75
C LEU A 498 -16.74 17.70 -19.27
N GLU A 499 -16.91 18.71 -20.12
CA GLU A 499 -18.17 18.97 -20.81
C GLU A 499 -18.55 17.81 -21.73
N GLU A 500 -17.60 17.26 -22.49
CA GLU A 500 -17.79 16.07 -23.31
C GLU A 500 -18.13 14.83 -22.46
N ALA A 501 -17.49 14.66 -21.30
CA ALA A 501 -17.87 13.62 -20.34
C ALA A 501 -19.33 13.79 -19.90
N LEU A 502 -19.76 15.00 -19.53
CA LEU A 502 -21.12 15.27 -19.05
C LEU A 502 -22.21 15.05 -20.12
N ARG A 503 -21.87 15.19 -21.41
CA ARG A 503 -22.73 14.86 -22.55
C ARG A 503 -22.94 13.35 -22.71
N CYS A 504 -22.03 12.52 -22.21
CA CYS A 504 -22.17 11.07 -22.24
C CYS A 504 -23.19 10.56 -21.20
N PRO A 505 -23.85 9.42 -21.47
CA PRO A 505 -24.74 8.79 -20.50
C PRO A 505 -23.94 8.32 -19.28
N SER A 506 -24.37 8.74 -18.09
CA SER A 506 -23.75 8.36 -16.81
C SER A 506 -24.75 8.59 -15.67
N ASP A 507 -24.47 8.07 -14.49
CA ASP A 507 -25.30 8.24 -13.30
C ASP A 507 -25.07 9.62 -12.66
N GLY A 508 -26.07 10.09 -11.91
CA GLY A 508 -26.00 11.38 -11.22
C GLY A 508 -24.81 11.49 -10.27
N LEU A 509 -24.33 10.34 -9.78
CA LEU A 509 -23.18 10.25 -8.91
C LEU A 509 -21.88 10.73 -9.57
N ARG A 510 -21.52 10.11 -10.70
CA ARG A 510 -20.29 10.44 -11.42
C ARG A 510 -20.41 11.80 -12.10
N LYS A 511 -21.60 12.15 -12.58
CA LYS A 511 -21.87 13.51 -13.06
C LYS A 511 -21.63 14.55 -11.97
N GLY A 512 -21.98 14.27 -10.70
CA GLY A 512 -21.68 15.14 -9.56
C GLY A 512 -20.18 15.34 -9.34
N GLN A 513 -19.38 14.28 -9.50
CA GLN A 513 -17.92 14.37 -9.42
C GLN A 513 -17.33 15.18 -10.58
N ALA A 514 -17.77 14.91 -11.82
CA ALA A 514 -17.34 15.67 -13.00
C ALA A 514 -17.72 17.16 -12.88
N LEU A 515 -18.92 17.49 -12.41
CA LEU A 515 -19.34 18.87 -12.15
C LEU A 515 -18.50 19.53 -11.05
N SER A 516 -18.16 18.80 -9.99
CA SER A 516 -17.30 19.32 -8.92
C SER A 516 -15.88 19.60 -9.42
N ASN A 517 -15.32 18.70 -10.24
CA ASN A 517 -14.01 18.90 -10.86
C ASN A 517 -14.04 20.06 -11.85
N LEU A 518 -15.08 20.13 -12.70
CA LEU A 518 -15.28 21.23 -13.65
C LEU A 518 -15.37 22.59 -12.93
N ALA A 519 -16.10 22.63 -11.81
CA ALA A 519 -16.18 23.82 -10.99
C ALA A 519 -14.82 24.22 -10.39
N SER A 520 -13.98 23.26 -9.99
CA SER A 520 -12.60 23.56 -9.54
C SER A 520 -11.78 24.21 -10.65
N ILE A 521 -11.84 23.68 -11.88
CA ILE A 521 -11.10 24.28 -13.01
C ILE A 521 -11.64 25.68 -13.35
N TYR A 522 -12.96 25.90 -13.24
CA TYR A 522 -13.50 27.25 -13.39
C TYR A 522 -13.02 28.22 -12.32
N ILE A 523 -12.80 27.77 -11.08
CA ILE A 523 -12.16 28.59 -10.03
C ILE A 523 -10.75 28.95 -10.45
N ASP A 524 -9.98 28.00 -10.96
CA ASP A 524 -8.58 28.23 -11.35
C ASP A 524 -8.46 29.20 -12.55
N VAL A 525 -9.50 29.27 -13.41
CA VAL A 525 -9.63 30.24 -14.52
C VAL A 525 -10.38 31.53 -14.11
N ASP A 526 -10.62 31.73 -12.80
CA ASP A 526 -11.33 32.90 -12.22
C ASP A 526 -12.78 33.12 -12.72
N LYS A 527 -13.42 32.05 -13.23
CA LYS A 527 -14.84 32.04 -13.65
C LYS A 527 -15.75 31.60 -12.50
N LEU A 528 -15.79 32.40 -11.45
CA LEU A 528 -16.49 32.04 -10.20
C LEU A 528 -18.01 31.82 -10.37
N ASP A 529 -18.68 32.55 -11.26
CA ASP A 529 -20.13 32.36 -11.49
C ASP A 529 -20.44 31.01 -12.13
N SER A 530 -19.68 30.61 -13.15
CA SER A 530 -19.80 29.29 -13.77
C SER A 530 -19.47 28.15 -12.78
N ALA A 531 -18.54 28.39 -11.86
CA ALA A 531 -18.25 27.45 -10.78
C ALA A 531 -19.44 27.28 -9.82
N VAL A 532 -20.12 28.38 -9.43
CA VAL A 532 -21.35 28.30 -8.61
C VAL A 532 -22.41 27.47 -9.33
N ASP A 533 -22.66 27.73 -10.61
CA ASP A 533 -23.67 26.99 -11.39
C ASP A 533 -23.36 25.49 -11.43
N CYS A 534 -22.09 25.11 -11.61
CA CYS A 534 -21.67 23.72 -11.60
C CYS A 534 -21.88 23.05 -10.23
N TYR A 535 -21.53 23.71 -9.12
CA TYR A 535 -21.78 23.17 -7.79
C TYR A 535 -23.26 23.09 -7.46
N MET A 536 -24.07 24.08 -7.86
CA MET A 536 -25.52 24.05 -7.69
C MET A 536 -26.13 22.89 -8.49
N ASN A 537 -25.68 22.67 -9.73
CA ASN A 537 -26.09 21.51 -10.52
C ASN A 537 -25.69 20.18 -9.85
N ALA A 538 -24.49 20.11 -9.26
CA ALA A 538 -24.04 18.94 -8.50
C ALA A 538 -24.91 18.70 -7.24
N LEU A 539 -25.30 19.76 -6.53
CA LEU A 539 -26.20 19.68 -5.38
C LEU A 539 -27.63 19.26 -5.78
N ASN A 540 -28.12 19.70 -6.94
CA ASN A 540 -29.42 19.31 -7.49
C ASN A 540 -29.50 17.80 -7.77
N ILE A 541 -28.38 17.18 -8.16
CA ILE A 541 -28.25 15.71 -8.29
C ILE A 541 -27.77 15.03 -7.00
N LYS A 542 -27.96 15.70 -5.85
CA LYS A 542 -27.68 15.25 -4.49
C LYS A 542 -26.21 14.88 -4.20
N HIS A 543 -25.25 15.47 -4.90
CA HIS A 543 -23.83 15.33 -4.59
C HIS A 543 -23.44 16.25 -3.42
N THR A 544 -23.64 15.79 -2.19
CA THR A 544 -23.47 16.61 -0.96
C THR A 544 -22.10 17.23 -0.79
N ARG A 545 -21.02 16.56 -1.21
CA ARG A 545 -19.65 17.11 -1.14
C ARG A 545 -19.48 18.40 -1.95
N ALA A 546 -20.39 18.71 -2.89
CA ALA A 546 -20.38 19.99 -3.61
C ALA A 546 -20.57 21.21 -2.68
N HIS A 547 -21.17 21.05 -1.49
CA HIS A 547 -21.25 22.11 -0.47
C HIS A 547 -19.85 22.65 -0.10
N GLN A 548 -18.83 21.76 -0.04
CA GLN A 548 -17.46 22.17 0.25
C GLN A 548 -16.89 23.08 -0.83
N GLY A 549 -17.10 22.71 -2.10
CA GLY A 549 -16.64 23.49 -3.24
C GLY A 549 -17.37 24.83 -3.37
N LEU A 550 -18.68 24.84 -3.11
CA LEU A 550 -19.48 26.07 -3.12
C LEU A 550 -19.04 27.06 -2.03
N ALA A 551 -18.73 26.55 -0.83
CA ALA A 551 -18.17 27.37 0.25
C ALA A 551 -16.83 28.03 -0.14
N ARG A 552 -15.95 27.29 -0.85
CA ARG A 552 -14.69 27.85 -1.40
C ARG A 552 -14.99 29.00 -2.36
N VAL A 553 -15.99 28.87 -3.24
CA VAL A 553 -16.37 29.95 -4.17
C VAL A 553 -16.90 31.19 -3.42
N TYR A 554 -17.76 31.00 -2.42
CA TYR A 554 -18.24 32.13 -1.60
C TYR A 554 -17.11 32.82 -0.84
N HIS A 555 -16.13 32.06 -0.34
CA HIS A 555 -14.95 32.63 0.30
C HIS A 555 -14.12 33.48 -0.67
N LEU A 556 -13.88 33.00 -1.90
CA LEU A 556 -13.18 33.77 -2.94
C LEU A 556 -13.94 35.03 -3.35
N LYS A 557 -15.29 35.02 -3.30
CA LYS A 557 -16.15 36.21 -3.46
C LYS A 557 -16.18 37.12 -2.22
N ASN A 558 -15.32 36.87 -1.23
CA ASN A 558 -15.26 37.59 0.04
C ASN A 558 -16.54 37.48 0.90
N GLN A 559 -17.36 36.46 0.68
CA GLN A 559 -18.60 36.19 1.41
C GLN A 559 -18.37 35.12 2.49
N ARG A 560 -17.52 35.46 3.47
CA ARG A 560 -17.07 34.51 4.51
C ARG A 560 -18.21 33.87 5.30
N LYS A 561 -19.25 34.63 5.66
CA LYS A 561 -20.43 34.12 6.36
C LYS A 561 -21.21 33.09 5.52
N ALA A 562 -21.42 33.38 4.24
CA ALA A 562 -22.10 32.44 3.34
C ALA A 562 -21.30 31.13 3.18
N ALA A 563 -19.96 31.21 3.11
CA ALA A 563 -19.10 30.04 3.10
C ALA A 563 -19.24 29.18 4.37
N TYR A 564 -19.25 29.82 5.54
CA TYR A 564 -19.44 29.15 6.83
C TYR A 564 -20.82 28.47 6.95
N ASP A 565 -21.89 29.18 6.55
CA ASP A 565 -23.26 28.68 6.58
C ASP A 565 -23.40 27.49 5.62
N GLU A 566 -22.77 27.55 4.44
CA GLU A 566 -22.79 26.46 3.46
C GLU A 566 -22.08 25.20 3.97
N MET A 567 -20.95 25.36 4.66
CA MET A 567 -20.25 24.23 5.28
C MET A 567 -21.06 23.64 6.45
N THR A 568 -21.84 24.46 7.16
CA THR A 568 -22.74 23.97 8.21
C THR A 568 -23.82 23.04 7.64
N LYS A 569 -24.36 23.35 6.46
CA LYS A 569 -25.28 22.44 5.74
C LYS A 569 -24.63 21.09 5.39
N LEU A 570 -23.33 21.09 5.07
CA LEU A 570 -22.59 19.84 4.83
C LEU A 570 -22.50 18.99 6.10
N ILE A 571 -22.17 19.62 7.23
CA ILE A 571 -22.06 18.95 8.54
C ILE A 571 -23.42 18.35 8.95
N GLU A 572 -24.53 19.03 8.70
CA GLU A 572 -25.86 18.49 9.02
C GLU A 572 -26.24 17.26 8.19
N LYS A 573 -25.74 17.15 6.95
CA LYS A 573 -26.09 16.07 6.02
C LYS A 573 -25.18 14.85 6.06
N ALA A 574 -23.90 15.06 6.35
CA ALA A 574 -22.89 14.01 6.34
C ALA A 574 -22.82 13.26 7.69
N ARG A 575 -22.65 11.93 7.64
CA ARG A 575 -22.58 11.07 8.84
C ARG A 575 -21.21 11.12 9.55
N TYR A 576 -20.14 11.42 8.82
CA TYR A 576 -18.76 11.46 9.32
C TYR A 576 -18.06 12.76 8.86
N ASN A 577 -17.87 13.69 9.79
CA ASN A 577 -17.74 15.12 9.44
C ASN A 577 -16.39 15.77 9.76
N ALA A 578 -15.36 15.00 10.13
CA ALA A 578 -14.09 15.59 10.54
C ALA A 578 -13.50 16.55 9.48
N SER A 579 -13.53 16.13 8.21
CA SER A 579 -13.17 16.96 7.06
C SER A 579 -14.03 18.21 6.91
N ALA A 580 -15.32 18.15 7.23
CA ALA A 580 -16.23 19.28 7.09
C ALA A 580 -15.99 20.33 8.19
N TYR A 581 -15.73 19.90 9.43
CA TYR A 581 -15.30 20.79 10.51
C TYR A 581 -13.95 21.44 10.21
N GLU A 582 -12.98 20.67 9.71
CA GLU A 582 -11.69 21.19 9.27
C GLU A 582 -11.87 22.30 8.22
N LYS A 583 -12.65 22.02 7.17
CA LYS A 583 -12.89 23.01 6.10
C LYS A 583 -13.68 24.22 6.58
N ARG A 584 -14.62 24.04 7.50
CA ARG A 584 -15.39 25.16 8.08
C ARG A 584 -14.50 26.11 8.88
N SER A 585 -13.47 25.59 9.55
CA SER A 585 -12.55 26.38 10.36
C SER A 585 -11.82 27.47 9.57
N GLU A 586 -11.61 27.26 8.26
CA GLU A 586 -11.02 28.25 7.34
C GLU A 586 -11.92 29.51 7.21
N TYR A 587 -13.24 29.33 7.36
CA TYR A 587 -14.25 30.38 7.13
C TYR A 587 -14.76 31.06 8.39
N CYS A 588 -14.17 30.82 9.57
CA CYS A 588 -14.58 31.49 10.81
C CYS A 588 -13.42 32.18 11.55
N ASP A 589 -13.77 32.96 12.57
CA ASP A 589 -12.78 33.61 13.43
C ASP A 589 -11.96 32.60 14.25
N ARG A 590 -10.81 33.05 14.74
CA ARG A 590 -9.79 32.20 15.41
C ARG A 590 -10.36 31.29 16.51
N GLU A 591 -11.27 31.78 17.34
CA GLU A 591 -11.85 30.98 18.44
C GLU A 591 -12.83 29.91 17.95
N MET A 592 -13.67 30.24 16.95
CA MET A 592 -14.54 29.26 16.30
C MET A 592 -13.71 28.22 15.54
N ALA A 593 -12.62 28.65 14.89
CA ALA A 593 -11.71 27.76 14.18
C ALA A 593 -11.05 26.77 15.14
N LYS A 594 -10.54 27.23 16.29
CA LYS A 594 -10.00 26.35 17.35
C LYS A 594 -11.04 25.32 17.81
N SER A 595 -12.29 25.73 18.01
CA SER A 595 -13.38 24.82 18.40
C SER A 595 -13.65 23.76 17.34
N ASP A 596 -13.81 24.17 16.07
CA ASP A 596 -14.05 23.25 14.96
C ASP A 596 -12.88 22.28 14.76
N LEU A 597 -11.64 22.76 14.86
CA LEU A 597 -10.44 21.93 14.74
C LEU A 597 -10.26 20.96 15.92
N SER A 598 -10.71 21.34 17.12
CA SER A 598 -10.78 20.43 18.27
C SER A 598 -11.80 19.31 18.06
N ILE A 599 -12.94 19.62 17.44
CA ILE A 599 -13.92 18.61 17.05
C ILE A 599 -13.35 17.71 15.95
N ALA A 600 -12.69 18.29 14.95
CA ALA A 600 -12.08 17.55 13.84
C ALA A 600 -11.06 16.53 14.34
N THR A 601 -10.13 16.92 15.22
CA THR A 601 -9.12 16.02 15.80
C THR A 601 -9.70 14.92 16.68
N ARG A 602 -10.81 15.19 17.37
CA ARG A 602 -11.53 14.16 18.15
C ARG A 602 -12.23 13.13 17.27
N LEU A 603 -12.75 13.56 16.11
CA LEU A 603 -13.44 12.69 15.16
C LEU A 603 -12.46 11.91 14.28
N ASP A 604 -11.41 12.57 13.81
CA ASP A 604 -10.35 12.02 12.96
C ASP A 604 -9.01 12.61 13.40
N PRO A 605 -8.27 11.90 14.27
CA PRO A 605 -6.97 12.35 14.74
C PRO A 605 -5.90 12.36 13.66
N LEU A 606 -6.09 11.66 12.53
CA LEU A 606 -5.08 11.53 11.47
C LEU A 606 -4.96 12.79 10.60
N ARG A 607 -5.93 13.71 10.68
CA ARG A 607 -5.88 14.95 9.89
C ARG A 607 -4.78 15.87 10.40
N THR A 608 -3.83 16.23 9.54
CA THR A 608 -2.64 17.00 9.93
C THR A 608 -2.90 18.50 10.06
N TYR A 609 -3.86 19.06 9.29
CA TYR A 609 -4.17 20.50 9.29
C TYR A 609 -4.52 21.06 10.68
N PRO A 610 -5.41 20.44 11.49
CA PRO A 610 -5.68 20.91 12.84
C PRO A 610 -4.47 21.04 13.77
N TYR A 611 -3.47 20.17 13.63
CA TYR A 611 -2.24 20.25 14.43
C TYR A 611 -1.33 21.37 13.93
N ARG A 612 -1.17 21.50 12.61
CA ARG A 612 -0.41 22.61 12.00
C ARG A 612 -0.97 23.97 12.40
N TYR A 613 -2.30 24.14 12.31
CA TYR A 613 -2.95 25.39 12.68
C TYR A 613 -2.76 25.72 14.17
N ARG A 614 -2.98 24.75 15.07
CA ARG A 614 -2.81 24.97 16.51
C ARG A 614 -1.35 25.24 16.88
N ALA A 615 -0.40 24.56 16.25
CA ALA A 615 1.02 24.80 16.45
C ALA A 615 1.45 26.19 15.97
N ALA A 616 0.99 26.63 14.80
CA ALA A 616 1.21 28.00 14.31
C ALA A 616 0.63 29.05 15.26
N VAL A 617 -0.58 28.82 15.77
CA VAL A 617 -1.20 29.67 16.79
C VAL A 617 -0.36 29.74 18.07
N PHE A 618 0.20 28.62 18.54
CA PHE A 618 1.10 28.63 19.70
C PHE A 618 2.40 29.37 19.41
N MET A 619 2.93 29.25 18.19
CA MET A 619 4.12 29.99 17.76
C MET A 619 3.88 31.50 17.75
N ASP A 620 2.73 31.94 17.21
CA ASP A 620 2.29 33.35 17.23
C ASP A 620 2.09 33.88 18.66
N ASP A 621 1.66 33.01 19.57
CA ASP A 621 1.50 33.32 21.00
C ASP A 621 2.82 33.20 21.79
N HIS A 622 3.97 33.01 21.12
CA HIS A 622 5.31 32.81 21.70
C HIS A 622 5.45 31.58 22.63
N LYS A 623 4.61 30.56 22.42
CA LYS A 623 4.62 29.29 23.16
C LYS A 623 5.28 28.18 22.34
N GLU A 624 6.56 28.39 22.04
CA GLU A 624 7.35 27.55 21.12
C GLU A 624 7.37 26.08 21.55
N ALA A 625 7.57 25.79 22.83
CA ALA A 625 7.59 24.42 23.36
C ALA A 625 6.25 23.69 23.16
N GLU A 626 5.12 24.40 23.29
CA GLU A 626 3.79 23.85 23.07
C GLU A 626 3.53 23.60 21.58
N ALA A 627 4.02 24.49 20.70
CA ALA A 627 3.96 24.31 19.25
C ALA A 627 4.72 23.05 18.80
N ILE A 628 5.96 22.89 19.26
CA ILE A 628 6.79 21.70 18.95
C ILE A 628 6.16 20.43 19.50
N ALA A 629 5.63 20.46 20.74
CA ALA A 629 4.96 19.31 21.34
C ALA A 629 3.72 18.91 20.52
N GLU A 630 2.95 19.87 20.01
CA GLU A 630 1.75 19.59 19.21
C GLU A 630 2.08 18.92 17.87
N LEU A 631 3.11 19.41 17.17
CA LEU A 631 3.59 18.77 15.93
C LEU A 631 4.21 17.40 16.21
N THR A 632 4.97 17.27 17.30
CA THR A 632 5.60 16.00 17.69
C THR A 632 4.56 14.92 17.98
N LYS A 633 3.45 15.27 18.63
CA LYS A 633 2.32 14.35 18.83
C LYS A 633 1.75 13.90 17.48
N ALA A 634 1.49 14.83 16.56
CA ALA A 634 0.92 14.50 15.26
C ALA A 634 1.84 13.59 14.43
N ILE A 635 3.14 13.90 14.40
CA ILE A 635 4.17 13.11 13.71
C ILE A 635 4.27 11.69 14.27
N ALA A 636 4.04 11.50 15.57
CA ALA A 636 4.15 10.19 16.21
C ALA A 636 3.16 9.15 15.65
N PHE A 637 1.98 9.58 15.17
CA PHE A 637 0.96 8.67 14.65
C PHE A 637 0.62 8.89 13.17
N ASN A 638 0.95 10.04 12.57
CA ASN A 638 0.85 10.26 11.13
C ASN A 638 2.03 11.13 10.64
N PRO A 639 3.16 10.51 10.27
CA PRO A 639 4.29 11.24 9.71
C PRO A 639 3.89 11.79 8.33
N ASP A 640 3.99 13.11 8.19
CA ASP A 640 3.61 13.84 6.99
C ASP A 640 4.69 14.88 6.67
N LEU A 641 4.96 15.07 5.39
CA LEU A 641 6.00 15.98 4.91
C LEU A 641 5.78 17.39 5.46
N GLN A 642 4.53 17.86 5.46
CA GLN A 642 4.19 19.21 5.92
C GLN A 642 4.37 19.39 7.43
N LEU A 643 4.23 18.31 8.22
CA LEU A 643 4.48 18.37 9.66
C LEU A 643 5.98 18.47 9.96
N PHE A 644 6.81 17.66 9.29
CA PHE A 644 8.26 17.73 9.43
C PHE A 644 8.81 19.08 8.98
N HIS A 645 8.40 19.57 7.80
CA HIS A 645 8.80 20.88 7.30
C HIS A 645 8.44 22.01 8.28
N LEU A 646 7.20 22.02 8.78
CA LEU A 646 6.76 23.07 9.70
C LEU A 646 7.52 23.02 11.04
N ARG A 647 7.79 21.82 11.57
CA ARG A 647 8.57 21.67 12.81
C ARG A 647 10.03 22.08 12.60
N ALA A 648 10.63 21.75 11.45
CA ALA A 648 11.94 22.25 11.07
C ALA A 648 11.99 23.78 11.00
N ALA A 649 10.98 24.41 10.39
CA ALA A 649 10.91 25.87 10.31
C ALA A 649 10.80 26.52 11.71
N PHE A 650 10.06 25.90 12.64
CA PHE A 650 10.02 26.34 14.03
C PHE A 650 11.38 26.17 14.71
N HIS A 651 12.08 25.04 14.51
CA HIS A 651 13.45 24.85 15.00
C HIS A 651 14.45 25.89 14.46
N ASP A 652 14.38 26.26 13.17
CA ASP A 652 15.24 27.31 12.58
C ASP A 652 14.96 28.66 13.24
N SER A 653 13.69 28.98 13.50
CA SER A 653 13.32 30.23 14.17
C SER A 653 13.83 30.31 15.62
N MET A 654 13.93 29.16 16.29
CA MET A 654 14.53 29.00 17.62
C MET A 654 16.06 28.87 17.58
N ARG A 655 16.67 28.87 16.38
CA ARG A 655 18.11 28.65 16.12
C ARG A 655 18.64 27.27 16.55
N ASP A 656 17.77 26.27 16.61
CA ASP A 656 18.15 24.87 16.79
C ASP A 656 18.39 24.23 15.41
N TYR A 657 19.56 24.50 14.84
CA TYR A 657 19.91 24.01 13.50
C TYR A 657 20.07 22.49 13.46
N THR A 658 20.45 21.86 14.58
CA THR A 658 20.56 20.40 14.66
C THR A 658 19.22 19.70 14.45
N SER A 659 18.18 20.11 15.18
CA SER A 659 16.83 19.55 15.01
C SER A 659 16.21 19.97 13.68
N THR A 660 16.54 21.17 13.19
CA THR A 660 16.11 21.63 11.85
C THR A 660 16.60 20.69 10.75
N ILE A 661 17.90 20.39 10.74
CA ILE A 661 18.51 19.49 9.75
C ILE A 661 17.86 18.11 9.83
N GLN A 662 17.69 17.56 11.04
CA GLN A 662 17.08 16.24 11.23
C GLN A 662 15.65 16.16 10.67
N ASP A 663 14.80 17.16 10.95
CA ASP A 663 13.43 17.18 10.42
C ASP A 663 13.38 17.46 8.91
N CYS A 664 14.30 18.28 8.39
CA CYS A 664 14.46 18.47 6.95
C CYS A 664 14.85 17.16 6.26
N GLU A 665 15.80 16.40 6.80
CA GLU A 665 16.17 15.09 6.27
C GLU A 665 14.97 14.14 6.28
N ALA A 666 14.20 14.09 7.37
CA ALA A 666 13.00 13.26 7.46
C ALA A 666 11.94 13.66 6.41
N SER A 667 11.74 14.96 6.20
CA SER A 667 10.85 15.51 5.18
C SER A 667 11.32 15.17 3.75
N LEU A 668 12.61 15.32 3.46
CA LEU A 668 13.22 15.01 2.16
C LEU A 668 13.28 13.50 1.87
N CYS A 669 13.23 12.66 2.91
CA CYS A 669 13.04 11.22 2.72
C CYS A 669 11.63 10.89 2.19
N LEU A 670 10.62 11.74 2.47
CA LEU A 670 9.25 11.60 1.96
C LEU A 670 9.11 12.18 0.55
N ASP A 671 9.68 13.36 0.30
CA ASP A 671 9.80 13.95 -1.04
C ASP A 671 11.18 14.59 -1.25
N PRO A 672 12.08 13.93 -1.98
CA PRO A 672 13.43 14.45 -2.23
C PRO A 672 13.46 15.75 -3.04
N LYS A 673 12.36 16.12 -3.71
CA LYS A 673 12.29 17.28 -4.61
C LYS A 673 11.57 18.48 -4.02
N HIS A 674 11.19 18.42 -2.73
CA HIS A 674 10.45 19.49 -2.10
C HIS A 674 11.34 20.72 -1.86
N ALA A 675 11.14 21.75 -2.70
CA ALA A 675 12.02 22.92 -2.81
C ALA A 675 12.19 23.69 -1.49
N ASP A 676 11.09 23.98 -0.78
CA ASP A 676 11.12 24.79 0.45
C ASP A 676 11.92 24.11 1.57
N THR A 677 11.84 22.77 1.65
CA THR A 677 12.63 22.02 2.63
C THR A 677 14.10 21.92 2.22
N LEU A 678 14.42 21.80 0.92
CA LEU A 678 15.81 21.83 0.45
C LEU A 678 16.49 23.17 0.77
N GLU A 679 15.80 24.28 0.54
CA GLU A 679 16.30 25.62 0.88
C GLU A 679 16.55 25.74 2.39
N LEU A 680 15.58 25.33 3.21
CA LEU A 680 15.70 25.35 4.67
C LEU A 680 16.85 24.46 5.16
N TYR A 681 17.01 23.27 4.58
CA TYR A 681 18.10 22.35 4.88
C TYR A 681 19.47 22.96 4.60
N HIS A 682 19.69 23.50 3.39
CA HIS A 682 20.97 24.11 3.03
C HIS A 682 21.31 25.31 3.92
N LYS A 683 20.32 26.18 4.18
CA LYS A 683 20.45 27.32 5.08
C LYS A 683 20.80 26.89 6.51
N ALA A 684 20.17 25.84 7.03
CA ALA A 684 20.45 25.31 8.36
C ALA A 684 21.85 24.68 8.45
N GLN A 685 22.30 24.01 7.39
CA GLN A 685 23.67 23.45 7.32
C GLN A 685 24.74 24.53 7.35
N GLU A 686 24.60 25.58 6.54
CA GLU A 686 25.54 26.70 6.51
C GLU A 686 25.68 27.34 7.90
N ARG A 687 24.53 27.64 8.54
CA ARG A 687 24.50 28.24 9.88
C ARG A 687 25.01 27.30 10.99
N SER A 688 24.77 26.00 10.87
CA SER A 688 25.31 25.01 11.80
C SER A 688 26.83 24.93 11.70
N ASN A 689 27.41 25.05 10.50
CA ASN A 689 28.85 25.05 10.31
C ASN A 689 29.47 26.34 10.87
N GLU A 690 28.87 27.51 10.64
CA GLU A 690 29.31 28.79 11.23
C GLU A 690 29.32 28.77 12.77
N GLN A 691 28.34 28.11 13.40
CA GLN A 691 28.29 27.93 14.86
C GLN A 691 29.34 26.97 15.40
N GLN A 692 29.84 26.03 14.59
CA GLN A 692 30.89 25.10 15.00
C GLN A 692 32.30 25.71 14.84
N GLU A 693 32.44 26.73 13.99
CA GLU A 693 33.69 27.45 13.73
C GLU A 693 33.93 28.65 14.67
N THR A 694 32.93 29.06 15.46
CA THR A 694 32.99 30.15 16.45
C THR A 694 33.05 29.64 17.88
#